data_AF-A0A5N9BTL9-F1
#
_entry.id   AF-A0A5N9BTL9-F1
#
_cell.length_a   1.000
_cell.length_b   1.000
_cell.length_c   1.000
_cell.angle_alpha   90.00
_cell.angle_beta   90.00
_cell.angle_gamma   90.00
#
_symmetry.space_group_name_H-M   'P 1'
#
loop_
_entity.id
_entity.type
_entity.pdbx_description
1 polymer ?
#
loop_
_entity_poly.entity_id
_entity_poly.type
_entity_poly.pdbx_seq_one_letter_code
_entity_poly.pdbx_strand_id
1 'polypeptide(L)'
;MNTFFALLRKDLKGYFDQPTGYVLLVIFVGVISWLFFRTALAAGSQDASLRALFDALPFILAIFIPAATMRLFAEELRDGTLELLLTQPLRSWTVLGSKFASGLTFVSTGIILTIGIPLLLETSGNMDTGAIAAQYIGSVFFAGSLVAIGMFGSSLTRNQIVAFILALFINIVLIVIGLSFVTLTVPSSVAVLLQDLSPLTHFGNMAKGVIALRDVIYFIALTALFLSGTYLSLRSRTLSHSTQLYKNLRLGVAGLVIASILAGWFGNSIAGRWDMTEDRVYTLSPATEDLVKNLDDLLTINLYVSSDPPVQIAGATREIQGFLDGLDAKSDMVRVVTHTADKNDISAEAAMLAGIPKQQFNIESQDGYQVKDGYLGITVSYTNSREIIPFIDTVDGLEYQIATLANKMVRTDKKTIGFLTGHGEKDRATQFQWFSLQLEEQYNLTDVSVNADGNLDLSALDIIVIAGPTEPVSSLEKDALHDFLSKGGKALVLIDSTVTDTARFIALPNPNNFNDFILDYGAFVHENIVVDTESHRNLSFTTQGGNVLLPYPYWINAQTAASKIGAAGEGATLTWAGSIELQENPKINYVEQYIPLLQTTDFGFINWDYQDISPRQDLEEYEFINSDTDKQLLAVGLEGQAYSPRSSTEKQFRLVVVGDSDWLTDNVAARYQNNLILALNWIDWLAQEEALASIRSKVITSRTLLFRSDALKNFVQYANIVGVPVIIILIGGIRFIRRRQFTQKVWADRKED
;
A
#
# COMPACT_ATOMS: atom_id res chain seq x y z
N MET A 1 -9.01 -43.56 15.99
CA MET A 1 -8.44 -42.49 15.15
C MET A 1 -9.32 -42.36 13.92
N ASN A 2 -9.92 -41.20 13.65
CA ASN A 2 -10.76 -41.01 12.46
C ASN A 2 -9.98 -41.38 11.20
N THR A 3 -10.54 -42.23 10.34
CA THR A 3 -9.89 -42.79 9.15
C THR A 3 -9.27 -41.72 8.23
N PHE A 4 -9.88 -40.54 8.20
CA PHE A 4 -9.36 -39.35 7.52
C PHE A 4 -7.94 -38.98 7.96
N PHE A 5 -7.69 -38.84 9.28
CA PHE A 5 -6.37 -38.44 9.79
C PHE A 5 -5.32 -39.53 9.60
N ALA A 6 -5.73 -40.80 9.59
CA ALA A 6 -4.81 -41.91 9.29
C ALA A 6 -4.31 -41.83 7.84
N LEU A 7 -5.20 -41.58 6.88
CA LEU A 7 -4.86 -41.39 5.46
C LEU A 7 -4.03 -40.12 5.25
N LEU A 8 -4.44 -39.00 5.85
CA LEU A 8 -3.69 -37.74 5.79
C LEU A 8 -2.25 -37.91 6.30
N ARG A 9 -2.07 -38.59 7.45
CA ARG A 9 -0.75 -38.86 8.01
C ARG A 9 0.09 -39.78 7.12
N LYS A 10 -0.54 -40.78 6.47
CA LYS A 10 0.14 -41.66 5.49
C LYS A 10 0.67 -40.84 4.32
N ASP A 11 -0.17 -40.00 3.71
CA ASP A 11 0.21 -39.25 2.50
C ASP A 11 1.21 -38.12 2.82
N LEU A 12 1.07 -37.44 3.97
CA LEU A 12 2.09 -36.48 4.45
C LEU A 12 3.44 -37.14 4.72
N LYS A 13 3.46 -38.36 5.30
CA LYS A 13 4.69 -39.15 5.39
C LYS A 13 5.26 -39.44 4.00
N GLY A 14 4.41 -39.72 3.01
CA GLY A 14 4.83 -39.87 1.61
C GLY A 14 5.64 -38.68 1.08
N TYR A 15 5.22 -37.45 1.39
CA TYR A 15 5.95 -36.22 1.01
C TYR A 15 7.29 -36.06 1.75
N PHE A 16 7.26 -36.17 3.09
CA PHE A 16 8.42 -35.85 3.93
C PHE A 16 9.37 -37.03 4.17
N ASP A 17 9.02 -38.26 3.82
CA ASP A 17 9.93 -39.41 3.94
C ASP A 17 10.74 -39.66 2.66
N GLN A 18 10.45 -38.91 1.58
CA GLN A 18 11.14 -39.00 0.30
C GLN A 18 12.00 -37.75 0.04
N PRO A 19 13.22 -37.90 -0.50
CA PRO A 19 14.09 -36.74 -0.80
C PRO A 19 13.45 -35.74 -1.77
N THR A 20 12.58 -36.21 -2.67
CA THR A 20 11.92 -35.37 -3.68
C THR A 20 11.10 -34.24 -3.07
N GLY A 21 10.46 -34.46 -1.92
CA GLY A 21 9.68 -33.41 -1.24
C GLY A 21 10.56 -32.25 -0.78
N TYR A 22 11.73 -32.56 -0.21
CA TYR A 22 12.69 -31.54 0.22
C TYR A 22 13.33 -30.79 -0.95
N VAL A 23 13.69 -31.50 -2.03
CA VAL A 23 14.23 -30.87 -3.25
C VAL A 23 13.23 -29.86 -3.82
N LEU A 24 11.95 -30.23 -3.86
CA LEU A 24 10.89 -29.36 -4.37
C LEU A 24 10.71 -28.11 -3.48
N LEU A 25 10.72 -28.26 -2.15
CA LEU A 25 10.66 -27.13 -1.21
C LEU A 25 11.89 -26.21 -1.34
N VAL A 26 13.09 -26.76 -1.49
CA VAL A 26 14.34 -26.01 -1.68
C VAL A 26 14.28 -25.15 -2.93
N ILE A 27 13.87 -25.74 -4.07
CA ILE A 27 13.75 -25.00 -5.33
C ILE A 27 12.70 -23.90 -5.20
N PHE A 28 11.54 -24.20 -4.62
CA PHE A 28 10.47 -23.23 -4.43
C PHE A 28 10.91 -22.03 -3.61
N VAL A 29 11.41 -22.27 -2.39
CA VAL A 29 11.81 -21.20 -1.44
C VAL A 29 12.99 -20.41 -1.99
N GLY A 30 13.99 -21.07 -2.58
CA GLY A 30 15.15 -20.39 -3.15
C GLY A 30 14.79 -19.48 -4.33
N VAL A 31 13.97 -19.97 -5.27
CA VAL A 31 13.56 -19.19 -6.46
C VAL A 31 12.67 -18.02 -6.07
N ILE A 32 11.66 -18.24 -5.21
CA ILE A 32 10.73 -17.16 -4.83
C ILE A 32 11.44 -16.08 -4.01
N SER A 33 12.34 -16.47 -3.09
CA SER A 33 13.14 -15.52 -2.31
C SER A 33 14.09 -14.73 -3.20
N TRP A 34 14.75 -15.38 -4.17
CA TRP A 34 15.63 -14.70 -5.11
C TRP A 34 14.89 -13.69 -5.99
N LEU A 35 13.71 -14.06 -6.52
CA LEU A 35 12.87 -13.15 -7.30
C LEU A 35 12.44 -11.95 -6.47
N PHE A 36 12.00 -12.18 -5.23
CA PHE A 36 11.60 -11.10 -4.32
C PHE A 36 12.74 -10.12 -4.03
N PHE A 37 13.91 -10.59 -3.57
CA PHE A 37 15.01 -9.67 -3.24
C PHE A 37 15.57 -8.98 -4.49
N ARG A 38 15.51 -9.62 -5.66
CA ARG A 38 15.91 -9.00 -6.93
C ARG A 38 15.02 -7.80 -7.29
N THR A 39 13.72 -7.87 -7.00
CA THR A 39 12.77 -6.80 -7.30
C THR A 39 12.69 -5.78 -6.16
N ALA A 40 12.60 -6.21 -4.91
CA ALA A 40 12.48 -5.34 -3.74
C ALA A 40 13.74 -4.51 -3.44
N LEU A 41 14.93 -4.98 -3.83
CA LEU A 41 16.19 -4.23 -3.64
C LEU A 41 16.74 -3.64 -4.95
N ALA A 42 15.91 -3.57 -6.01
CA ALA A 42 16.30 -2.89 -7.23
C ALA A 42 16.48 -1.38 -6.97
N ALA A 43 17.36 -0.73 -7.76
CA ALA A 43 17.64 0.70 -7.59
C ALA A 43 16.35 1.52 -7.75
N GLY A 44 15.92 2.19 -6.67
CA GLY A 44 14.74 3.06 -6.64
C GLY A 44 13.45 2.44 -6.09
N SER A 45 13.45 1.18 -5.63
CA SER A 45 12.24 0.48 -5.15
C SER A 45 12.36 -0.02 -3.71
N GLN A 46 12.91 0.79 -2.79
CA GLN A 46 13.08 0.43 -1.37
C GLN A 46 11.76 0.45 -0.58
N ASP A 47 10.66 -0.01 -1.16
CA ASP A 47 9.37 -0.06 -0.50
C ASP A 47 9.34 -1.21 0.53
N ALA A 48 8.99 -0.92 1.77
CA ALA A 48 8.80 -1.91 2.83
C ALA A 48 7.47 -2.66 2.68
N SER A 49 7.32 -3.36 1.55
CA SER A 49 6.14 -4.15 1.22
C SER A 49 6.52 -5.53 0.65
N LEU A 50 5.65 -6.52 0.86
CA LEU A 50 5.79 -7.84 0.21
C LEU A 50 5.09 -7.93 -1.15
N ARG A 51 4.64 -6.81 -1.73
CA ARG A 51 3.86 -6.84 -2.98
C ARG A 51 4.61 -7.58 -4.09
N ALA A 52 5.90 -7.34 -4.24
CA ALA A 52 6.73 -8.03 -5.22
C ALA A 52 6.84 -9.56 -5.01
N LEU A 53 6.74 -10.05 -3.76
CA LEU A 53 6.73 -11.48 -3.45
C LEU A 53 5.43 -12.11 -3.97
N PHE A 54 4.31 -11.47 -3.63
CA PHE A 54 2.99 -11.99 -3.96
C PHE A 54 2.62 -11.77 -5.43
N ASP A 55 3.20 -10.80 -6.13
CA ASP A 55 3.07 -10.70 -7.60
C ASP A 55 3.77 -11.86 -8.32
N ALA A 56 4.92 -12.33 -7.82
CA ALA A 56 5.65 -13.46 -8.38
C ALA A 56 5.05 -14.82 -7.98
N LEU A 57 4.43 -14.90 -6.80
CA LEU A 57 3.97 -16.15 -6.19
C LEU A 57 3.01 -16.98 -7.07
N PRO A 58 1.98 -16.41 -7.74
CA PRO A 58 1.07 -17.16 -8.62
C PRO A 58 1.78 -17.96 -9.69
N PHE A 59 2.79 -17.39 -10.34
CA PHE A 59 3.53 -18.01 -11.43
C PHE A 59 4.40 -19.18 -10.94
N ILE A 60 5.06 -19.00 -9.80
CA ILE A 60 5.88 -20.05 -9.21
C ILE A 60 4.99 -21.19 -8.68
N LEU A 61 3.86 -20.88 -8.03
CA LEU A 61 2.89 -21.88 -7.58
C LEU A 61 2.26 -22.65 -8.75
N ALA A 62 2.03 -22.01 -9.90
CA ALA A 62 1.52 -22.67 -11.10
C ALA A 62 2.40 -23.84 -11.56
N ILE A 63 3.72 -23.76 -11.34
CA ILE A 63 4.71 -24.80 -11.67
C ILE A 63 4.92 -25.76 -10.50
N PHE A 64 5.08 -25.21 -9.29
CA PHE A 64 5.37 -25.96 -8.08
C PHE A 64 4.25 -26.94 -7.69
N ILE A 65 2.99 -26.52 -7.77
CA ILE A 65 1.85 -27.31 -7.31
C ILE A 65 1.60 -28.55 -8.18
N PRO A 66 1.64 -28.49 -9.53
CA PRO A 66 1.63 -29.69 -10.37
C PRO A 66 2.72 -30.69 -9.99
N ALA A 67 3.94 -30.22 -9.72
CA ALA A 67 5.05 -31.10 -9.34
C ALA A 67 4.84 -31.71 -7.94
N ALA A 68 4.20 -30.98 -7.02
CA ALA A 68 3.80 -31.50 -5.72
C ALA A 68 2.65 -32.51 -5.79
N THR A 69 1.69 -32.34 -6.70
CA THR A 69 0.43 -33.10 -6.72
C THR A 69 0.42 -34.26 -7.72
N MET A 70 1.33 -34.29 -8.70
CA MET A 70 1.37 -35.28 -9.79
C MET A 70 1.38 -36.76 -9.31
N ARG A 71 1.83 -37.03 -8.09
CA ARG A 71 1.94 -38.39 -7.54
C ARG A 71 0.69 -38.86 -6.80
N LEU A 72 -0.17 -37.95 -6.35
CA LEU A 72 -1.24 -38.23 -5.38
C LEU A 72 -2.17 -39.38 -5.81
N PHE A 73 -2.54 -39.42 -7.09
CA PHE A 73 -3.32 -40.52 -7.67
C PHE A 73 -2.58 -41.27 -8.78
N ALA A 74 -1.69 -40.62 -9.53
CA ALA A 74 -1.05 -41.25 -10.68
C ALA A 74 -0.15 -42.42 -10.26
N GLU A 75 0.50 -42.32 -9.09
CA GLU A 75 1.32 -43.40 -8.53
C GLU A 75 0.46 -44.58 -8.10
N GLU A 76 -0.64 -44.35 -7.39
CA GLU A 76 -1.56 -45.43 -6.98
C GLU A 76 -2.26 -46.10 -8.17
N LEU A 77 -2.48 -45.34 -9.26
CA LEU A 77 -3.02 -45.85 -10.52
C LEU A 77 -2.00 -46.68 -11.31
N ARG A 78 -0.72 -46.29 -11.26
CA ARG A 78 0.38 -47.01 -11.91
C ARG A 78 0.66 -48.32 -11.18
N ASP A 79 0.69 -48.27 -9.85
CA ASP A 79 1.07 -49.39 -8.99
C ASP A 79 -0.11 -50.33 -8.70
N GLY A 80 -1.33 -50.01 -9.18
CA GLY A 80 -2.54 -50.82 -9.03
C GLY A 80 -3.17 -50.78 -7.63
N THR A 81 -2.56 -50.06 -6.68
CA THR A 81 -3.01 -50.00 -5.28
C THR A 81 -4.33 -49.25 -5.10
N LEU A 82 -4.74 -48.44 -6.10
CA LEU A 82 -6.02 -47.72 -6.04
C LEU A 82 -7.22 -48.68 -5.98
N GLU A 83 -7.16 -49.82 -6.68
CA GLU A 83 -8.25 -50.81 -6.68
C GLU A 83 -8.44 -51.44 -5.29
N LEU A 84 -7.34 -51.71 -4.60
CA LEU A 84 -7.35 -52.17 -3.21
C LEU A 84 -7.96 -51.11 -2.27
N LEU A 85 -7.64 -49.85 -2.49
CA LEU A 85 -8.12 -48.75 -1.66
C LEU A 85 -9.62 -48.48 -1.87
N LEU A 86 -10.12 -48.63 -3.10
CA LEU A 86 -11.53 -48.43 -3.45
C LEU A 86 -12.44 -49.60 -3.04
N THR A 87 -11.88 -50.79 -2.80
CA THR A 87 -12.62 -51.98 -2.33
C THR A 87 -12.75 -52.04 -0.81
N GLN A 88 -11.93 -51.29 -0.07
CA GLN A 88 -12.10 -51.12 1.37
C GLN A 88 -13.39 -50.36 1.71
N PRO A 89 -13.99 -50.58 2.90
CA PRO A 89 -15.21 -49.90 3.35
C PRO A 89 -14.94 -48.43 3.75
N LEU A 90 -14.33 -47.67 2.84
CA LEU A 90 -13.97 -46.27 2.98
C LEU A 90 -14.88 -45.40 2.13
N ARG A 91 -15.37 -44.29 2.70
CA ARG A 91 -16.11 -43.30 1.92
C ARG A 91 -15.14 -42.61 0.96
N SER A 92 -15.45 -42.58 -0.33
CA SER A 92 -14.59 -42.00 -1.37
C SER A 92 -14.26 -40.51 -1.14
N TRP A 93 -15.19 -39.74 -0.55
CA TRP A 93 -14.92 -38.35 -0.15
C TRP A 93 -13.87 -38.24 0.95
N THR A 94 -13.74 -39.22 1.85
CA THR A 94 -12.70 -39.24 2.89
C THR A 94 -11.32 -39.43 2.27
N VAL A 95 -11.20 -40.30 1.27
CA VAL A 95 -9.95 -40.50 0.51
C VAL A 95 -9.57 -39.23 -0.21
N LEU A 96 -10.49 -38.67 -1.00
CA LEU A 96 -10.26 -37.45 -1.76
C LEU A 96 -9.87 -36.29 -0.85
N GLY A 97 -10.64 -36.04 0.20
CA GLY A 97 -10.37 -34.96 1.15
C GLY A 97 -9.03 -35.11 1.87
N SER A 98 -8.63 -36.34 2.21
CA SER A 98 -7.33 -36.58 2.86
C SER A 98 -6.15 -36.30 1.94
N LYS A 99 -6.25 -36.67 0.64
CA LYS A 99 -5.24 -36.37 -0.37
C LYS A 99 -5.15 -34.87 -0.64
N PHE A 100 -6.30 -34.20 -0.76
CA PHE A 100 -6.37 -32.75 -0.89
C PHE A 100 -5.72 -32.04 0.29
N ALA A 101 -6.10 -32.39 1.51
CA ALA A 101 -5.50 -31.83 2.72
C ALA A 101 -3.99 -32.12 2.80
N SER A 102 -3.51 -33.28 2.35
CA SER A 102 -2.07 -33.61 2.32
C SER A 102 -1.29 -32.73 1.34
N GLY A 103 -1.81 -32.55 0.12
CA GLY A 103 -1.19 -31.71 -0.91
C GLY A 103 -1.22 -30.23 -0.51
N LEU A 104 -2.36 -29.76 0.00
CA LEU A 104 -2.50 -28.40 0.50
C LEU A 104 -1.54 -28.12 1.66
N THR A 105 -1.48 -28.99 2.66
CA THR A 105 -0.56 -28.83 3.80
C THR A 105 0.91 -28.78 3.34
N PHE A 106 1.29 -29.63 2.38
CA PHE A 106 2.65 -29.63 1.85
C PHE A 106 2.97 -28.32 1.10
N VAL A 107 2.06 -27.83 0.27
CA VAL A 107 2.23 -26.55 -0.43
C VAL A 107 2.22 -25.36 0.53
N SER A 108 1.30 -25.34 1.49
CA SER A 108 1.26 -24.33 2.56
C SER A 108 2.53 -24.33 3.40
N THR A 109 3.17 -25.49 3.61
CA THR A 109 4.48 -25.55 4.27
C THR A 109 5.53 -24.79 3.45
N GLY A 110 5.54 -24.94 2.12
CA GLY A 110 6.41 -24.16 1.24
C GLY A 110 6.17 -22.66 1.35
N ILE A 111 4.91 -22.22 1.33
CA ILE A 111 4.54 -20.81 1.50
C ILE A 111 4.96 -20.29 2.87
N ILE A 112 4.70 -21.03 3.96
CA ILE A 112 5.08 -20.62 5.33
C ILE A 112 6.60 -20.51 5.48
N LEU A 113 7.39 -21.32 4.77
CA LEU A 113 8.85 -21.22 4.82
C LEU A 113 9.39 -19.89 4.26
N THR A 114 8.57 -19.08 3.56
CA THR A 114 8.96 -17.73 3.15
C THR A 114 8.75 -16.67 4.25
N ILE A 115 8.16 -17.03 5.40
CA ILE A 115 7.90 -16.08 6.50
C ILE A 115 9.17 -15.45 7.09
N GLY A 116 10.34 -16.06 6.85
CA GLY A 116 11.63 -15.45 7.20
C GLY A 116 11.89 -14.13 6.47
N ILE A 117 11.24 -13.89 5.32
CA ILE A 117 11.36 -12.64 4.57
C ILE A 117 10.78 -11.47 5.37
N PRO A 118 9.48 -11.44 5.71
CA PRO A 118 8.94 -10.33 6.52
C PRO A 118 9.60 -10.23 7.89
N LEU A 119 9.88 -11.36 8.56
CA LEU A 119 10.50 -11.33 9.89
C LEU A 119 11.87 -10.66 9.92
N LEU A 120 12.67 -10.84 8.87
CA LEU A 120 13.99 -10.20 8.79
C LEU A 120 13.91 -8.77 8.22
N LEU A 121 12.95 -8.47 7.34
CA LEU A 121 12.76 -7.12 6.81
C LEU A 121 12.19 -6.14 7.85
N GLU A 122 11.39 -6.61 8.80
CA GLU A 122 10.89 -5.80 9.92
C GLU A 122 12.04 -5.15 10.74
N THR A 123 13.24 -5.75 10.72
CA THR A 123 14.42 -5.18 11.38
C THR A 123 14.96 -3.93 10.68
N SER A 124 14.56 -3.71 9.43
CA SER A 124 15.05 -2.66 8.53
C SER A 124 13.93 -1.77 8.00
N GLY A 125 12.70 -1.92 8.46
CA GLY A 125 11.58 -1.07 8.03
C GLY A 125 10.28 -1.50 8.70
N ASN A 126 9.33 -0.58 8.81
CA ASN A 126 8.02 -0.88 9.38
C ASN A 126 7.15 -1.54 8.30
N MET A 127 6.85 -2.84 8.42
CA MET A 127 6.01 -3.53 7.45
C MET A 127 4.55 -3.58 7.91
N ASP A 128 3.61 -3.50 6.96
CA ASP A 128 2.18 -3.68 7.27
C ASP A 128 1.90 -5.15 7.58
N THR A 129 1.94 -5.50 8.87
CA THR A 129 1.70 -6.86 9.37
C THR A 129 0.30 -7.38 9.00
N GLY A 130 -0.68 -6.48 8.94
CA GLY A 130 -2.05 -6.83 8.60
C GLY A 130 -2.21 -7.16 7.11
N ALA A 131 -1.58 -6.38 6.23
CA ALA A 131 -1.48 -6.70 4.81
C ALA A 131 -0.72 -8.02 4.58
N ILE A 132 0.39 -8.24 5.29
CA ILE A 132 1.16 -9.50 5.23
C ILE A 132 0.27 -10.70 5.59
N ALA A 133 -0.50 -10.61 6.67
CA ALA A 133 -1.41 -11.69 7.08
C ALA A 133 -2.46 -12.00 6.00
N ALA A 134 -3.08 -10.98 5.42
CA ALA A 134 -4.04 -11.15 4.33
C ALA A 134 -3.42 -11.79 3.08
N GLN A 135 -2.20 -11.39 2.71
CA GLN A 135 -1.47 -11.95 1.58
C GLN A 135 -1.16 -13.45 1.77
N TYR A 136 -0.71 -13.85 2.97
CA TYR A 136 -0.48 -15.27 3.28
C TYR A 136 -1.77 -16.09 3.32
N ILE A 137 -2.84 -15.56 3.91
CA ILE A 137 -4.16 -16.22 3.92
C ILE A 137 -4.67 -16.40 2.48
N GLY A 138 -4.61 -15.35 1.67
CA GLY A 138 -5.01 -15.40 0.26
C GLY A 138 -4.19 -16.40 -0.55
N SER A 139 -2.90 -16.51 -0.24
CA SER A 139 -2.00 -17.48 -0.89
C SER A 139 -2.39 -18.92 -0.61
N VAL A 140 -2.92 -19.22 0.58
CA VAL A 140 -3.44 -20.55 0.92
C VAL A 140 -4.73 -20.87 0.15
N PHE A 141 -5.65 -19.91 0.02
CA PHE A 141 -6.86 -20.10 -0.80
C PHE A 141 -6.52 -20.31 -2.28
N PHE A 142 -5.63 -19.48 -2.81
CA PHE A 142 -5.11 -19.60 -4.16
C PHE A 142 -4.45 -20.97 -4.39
N ALA A 143 -3.53 -21.37 -3.50
CA ALA A 143 -2.87 -22.68 -3.54
C ALA A 143 -3.86 -23.85 -3.45
N GLY A 144 -4.91 -23.73 -2.64
CA GLY A 144 -5.98 -24.72 -2.55
C GLY A 144 -6.64 -25.00 -3.91
N SER A 145 -6.96 -23.94 -4.66
CA SER A 145 -7.56 -24.10 -5.99
C SER A 145 -6.62 -24.81 -6.98
N LEU A 146 -5.33 -24.45 -6.98
CA LEU A 146 -4.32 -25.07 -7.83
C LEU A 146 -4.02 -26.53 -7.42
N VAL A 147 -4.08 -26.85 -6.11
CA VAL A 147 -3.92 -28.23 -5.63
C VAL A 147 -5.08 -29.10 -6.09
N ALA A 148 -6.31 -28.58 -6.09
CA ALA A 148 -7.47 -29.29 -6.64
C ALA A 148 -7.31 -29.58 -8.14
N ILE A 149 -6.82 -28.60 -8.91
CA ILE A 149 -6.48 -28.79 -10.34
C ILE A 149 -5.40 -29.85 -10.52
N GLY A 150 -4.35 -29.79 -9.70
CA GLY A 150 -3.25 -30.76 -9.68
C GLY A 150 -3.72 -32.19 -9.40
N MET A 151 -4.60 -32.36 -8.43
CA MET A 151 -5.23 -33.65 -8.12
C MET A 151 -6.09 -34.17 -9.27
N PHE A 152 -6.84 -33.30 -9.93
CA PHE A 152 -7.64 -33.66 -11.10
C PHE A 152 -6.73 -34.15 -12.24
N GLY A 153 -5.66 -33.40 -12.56
CA GLY A 153 -4.65 -33.85 -13.54
C GLY A 153 -4.05 -35.22 -13.18
N SER A 154 -3.76 -35.43 -11.90
CA SER A 154 -3.22 -36.71 -11.39
C SER A 154 -4.21 -37.88 -11.47
N SER A 155 -5.53 -37.67 -11.45
CA SER A 155 -6.50 -38.78 -11.53
C SER A 155 -6.78 -39.25 -12.96
N LEU A 156 -6.46 -38.43 -13.96
CA LEU A 156 -6.73 -38.70 -15.37
C LEU A 156 -5.75 -39.71 -15.99
N THR A 157 -4.54 -39.84 -15.45
CA THR A 157 -3.45 -40.62 -16.06
C THR A 157 -2.71 -41.49 -15.04
N ARG A 158 -2.10 -42.57 -15.53
CA ARG A 158 -1.19 -43.43 -14.75
C ARG A 158 0.26 -42.92 -14.76
N ASN A 159 0.58 -41.94 -15.61
CA ASN A 159 1.94 -41.43 -15.76
C ASN A 159 2.09 -40.09 -15.02
N GLN A 160 3.00 -40.04 -14.04
CA GLN A 160 3.28 -38.83 -13.24
C GLN A 160 3.70 -37.64 -14.09
N ILE A 161 4.48 -37.85 -15.15
CA ILE A 161 4.94 -36.76 -16.05
C ILE A 161 3.74 -36.17 -16.80
N VAL A 162 2.85 -37.03 -17.30
CA VAL A 162 1.63 -36.58 -18.00
C VAL A 162 0.69 -35.86 -17.03
N ALA A 163 0.58 -36.34 -15.78
CA ALA A 163 -0.20 -35.69 -14.74
C ALA A 163 0.33 -34.28 -14.44
N PHE A 164 1.65 -34.14 -14.31
CA PHE A 164 2.33 -32.86 -14.15
C PHE A 164 2.02 -31.90 -15.30
N ILE A 165 2.21 -32.34 -16.55
CA ILE A 165 2.00 -31.49 -17.74
C ILE A 165 0.55 -31.04 -17.86
N LEU A 166 -0.42 -31.94 -17.62
CA LEU A 166 -1.84 -31.58 -17.68
C LEU A 166 -2.22 -30.56 -16.61
N ALA A 167 -1.80 -30.77 -15.36
CA ALA A 167 -2.07 -29.82 -14.28
C ALA A 167 -1.38 -28.47 -14.51
N LEU A 168 -0.13 -28.49 -14.98
CA LEU A 168 0.61 -27.29 -15.33
C LEU A 168 -0.08 -26.49 -16.44
N PHE A 169 -0.53 -27.17 -17.50
CA PHE A 169 -1.24 -26.54 -18.60
C PHE A 169 -2.52 -25.85 -18.12
N ILE A 170 -3.35 -26.53 -17.33
CA ILE A 170 -4.59 -25.95 -16.80
C ILE A 170 -4.29 -24.73 -15.92
N ASN A 171 -3.31 -24.85 -15.01
CA ASN A 171 -2.92 -23.75 -14.12
C ASN A 171 -2.41 -22.53 -14.90
N ILE A 172 -1.49 -22.73 -15.84
CA ILE A 172 -0.94 -21.63 -16.66
C ILE A 172 -2.05 -20.99 -17.48
N VAL A 173 -2.91 -21.76 -18.15
CA VAL A 173 -4.00 -21.20 -18.94
C VAL A 173 -4.92 -20.33 -18.09
N LEU A 174 -5.37 -20.81 -16.92
CA LEU A 174 -6.25 -20.04 -16.04
C LEU A 174 -5.62 -18.77 -15.47
N ILE A 175 -4.31 -18.77 -15.21
CA ILE A 175 -3.59 -17.58 -14.74
C ILE A 175 -3.38 -16.60 -15.90
N VAL A 176 -2.93 -17.10 -17.06
CA VAL A 176 -2.55 -16.28 -18.21
C VAL A 176 -3.76 -15.58 -18.84
N ILE A 177 -4.94 -16.18 -18.85
CA ILE A 177 -6.16 -15.54 -19.38
C ILE A 177 -6.51 -14.22 -18.68
N GLY A 178 -6.10 -14.03 -17.42
CA GLY A 178 -6.36 -12.80 -16.65
C GLY A 178 -5.33 -11.70 -16.87
N LEU A 179 -4.24 -11.97 -17.60
CA LEU A 179 -3.17 -11.00 -17.83
C LEU A 179 -3.54 -10.00 -18.91
N SER A 180 -3.13 -8.74 -18.70
CA SER A 180 -3.38 -7.63 -19.62
C SER A 180 -2.98 -7.96 -21.06
N PHE A 181 -1.83 -8.61 -21.27
CA PHE A 181 -1.37 -8.97 -22.61
C PHE A 181 -2.31 -9.92 -23.36
N VAL A 182 -3.09 -10.77 -22.66
CA VAL A 182 -4.10 -11.63 -23.29
C VAL A 182 -5.40 -10.86 -23.46
N THR A 183 -5.82 -10.15 -22.41
CA THR A 183 -7.11 -9.48 -22.40
C THR A 183 -7.18 -8.30 -23.37
N LEU A 184 -6.03 -7.71 -23.74
CA LEU A 184 -5.93 -6.67 -24.78
C LEU A 184 -6.06 -7.24 -26.20
N THR A 185 -5.81 -8.54 -26.41
CA THR A 185 -5.87 -9.18 -27.74
C THR A 185 -7.27 -9.69 -28.13
N VAL A 186 -8.23 -9.65 -27.19
CA VAL A 186 -9.59 -10.14 -27.39
C VAL A 186 -10.59 -8.98 -27.28
N PRO A 187 -11.81 -9.12 -27.83
CA PRO A 187 -12.86 -8.11 -27.64
C PRO A 187 -13.13 -7.84 -26.16
N SER A 188 -13.45 -6.59 -25.80
CA SER A 188 -13.56 -6.16 -24.40
C SER A 188 -14.56 -6.96 -23.55
N SER A 189 -15.68 -7.38 -24.12
CA SER A 189 -16.64 -8.26 -23.43
C SER A 189 -16.05 -9.64 -23.08
N VAL A 190 -15.21 -10.18 -23.97
CA VAL A 190 -14.46 -11.42 -23.73
C VAL A 190 -13.34 -11.17 -22.72
N ALA A 191 -12.65 -10.04 -22.84
CA ALA A 191 -11.59 -9.62 -21.91
C ALA A 191 -12.07 -9.58 -20.46
N VAL A 192 -13.23 -8.95 -20.20
CA VAL A 192 -13.85 -8.89 -18.87
C VAL A 192 -14.17 -10.29 -18.36
N LEU A 193 -14.77 -11.15 -19.18
CA LEU A 193 -15.06 -12.53 -18.80
C LEU A 193 -13.78 -13.32 -18.47
N LEU A 194 -12.70 -13.13 -19.23
CA LEU A 194 -11.42 -13.78 -18.97
C LEU A 194 -10.78 -13.28 -17.65
N GLN A 195 -10.91 -11.99 -17.34
CA GLN A 195 -10.48 -11.43 -16.06
C GLN A 195 -11.29 -12.04 -14.90
N ASP A 196 -12.61 -12.11 -15.00
CA ASP A 196 -13.49 -12.66 -13.96
C ASP A 196 -13.32 -14.17 -13.76
N LEU A 197 -12.89 -14.91 -14.79
CA LEU A 197 -12.58 -16.34 -14.69
C LEU A 197 -11.18 -16.63 -14.16
N SER A 198 -10.27 -15.66 -14.17
CA SER A 198 -8.87 -15.88 -13.81
C SER A 198 -8.66 -15.91 -12.29
N PRO A 199 -7.98 -16.92 -11.73
CA PRO A 199 -7.61 -16.92 -10.31
C PRO A 199 -6.67 -15.77 -9.93
N LEU A 200 -5.95 -15.20 -10.91
CA LEU A 200 -4.98 -14.13 -10.70
C LEU A 200 -5.64 -12.81 -10.29
N THR A 201 -6.78 -12.46 -10.89
CA THR A 201 -7.51 -11.21 -10.61
C THR A 201 -8.08 -11.21 -9.19
N HIS A 202 -8.68 -12.33 -8.78
CA HIS A 202 -9.19 -12.53 -7.41
C HIS A 202 -8.06 -12.56 -6.37
N PHE A 203 -6.91 -13.12 -6.71
CA PHE A 203 -5.74 -13.09 -5.84
C PHE A 203 -5.16 -11.68 -5.70
N GLY A 204 -5.24 -10.84 -6.73
CA GLY A 204 -4.76 -9.46 -6.72
C GLY A 204 -5.32 -8.61 -5.58
N ASN A 205 -6.63 -8.72 -5.28
CA ASN A 205 -7.23 -8.00 -4.14
C ASN A 205 -6.62 -8.43 -2.80
N MET A 206 -6.44 -9.73 -2.61
CA MET A 206 -5.82 -10.29 -1.40
C MET A 206 -4.34 -9.94 -1.32
N ALA A 207 -3.65 -9.84 -2.46
CA ALA A 207 -2.27 -9.36 -2.54
C ALA A 207 -2.12 -7.89 -2.10
N LYS A 208 -3.18 -7.08 -2.22
CA LYS A 208 -3.24 -5.71 -1.70
C LYS A 208 -3.53 -5.61 -0.18
N GLY A 209 -3.80 -6.73 0.49
CA GLY A 209 -4.15 -6.73 1.93
C GLY A 209 -5.66 -6.80 2.22
N VAL A 210 -6.50 -6.99 1.20
CA VAL A 210 -7.96 -6.98 1.32
C VAL A 210 -8.54 -8.36 1.02
N ILE A 211 -9.23 -8.94 2.00
CA ILE A 211 -9.95 -10.20 1.81
C ILE A 211 -11.41 -9.89 1.51
N ALA A 212 -11.78 -9.92 0.22
CA ALA A 212 -13.17 -9.81 -0.20
C ALA A 212 -13.87 -11.17 -0.17
N LEU A 213 -15.13 -11.20 0.27
CA LEU A 213 -15.92 -12.42 0.37
C LEU A 213 -16.12 -13.08 -1.01
N ARG A 214 -16.28 -12.27 -2.06
CA ARG A 214 -16.39 -12.74 -3.45
C ARG A 214 -15.17 -13.59 -3.88
N ASP A 215 -13.96 -13.17 -3.49
CA ASP A 215 -12.72 -13.83 -3.91
C ASP A 215 -12.54 -15.15 -3.15
N VAL A 216 -12.93 -15.19 -1.87
CA VAL A 216 -12.97 -16.43 -1.07
C VAL A 216 -13.96 -17.44 -1.66
N ILE A 217 -15.18 -16.98 -2.00
CA ILE A 217 -16.20 -17.83 -2.62
C ILE A 217 -15.71 -18.37 -3.97
N TYR A 218 -15.06 -17.53 -4.78
CA TYR A 218 -14.46 -17.95 -6.04
C TYR A 218 -13.45 -19.10 -5.85
N PHE A 219 -12.48 -18.97 -4.93
CA PHE A 219 -11.49 -20.02 -4.68
C PHE A 219 -12.11 -21.31 -4.14
N ILE A 220 -13.13 -21.21 -3.29
CA ILE A 220 -13.89 -22.37 -2.79
C ILE A 220 -14.63 -23.06 -3.94
N ALA A 221 -15.29 -22.29 -4.82
CA ALA A 221 -16.01 -22.83 -5.96
C ALA A 221 -15.06 -23.53 -6.94
N LEU A 222 -13.95 -22.90 -7.28
CA LEU A 222 -12.91 -23.48 -8.15
C LEU A 222 -12.33 -24.77 -7.56
N THR A 223 -12.06 -24.78 -6.25
CA THR A 223 -11.61 -25.97 -5.52
C THR A 223 -12.66 -27.09 -5.58
N ALA A 224 -13.93 -26.77 -5.30
CA ALA A 224 -15.04 -27.73 -5.33
C ALA A 224 -15.26 -28.32 -6.73
N LEU A 225 -15.13 -27.51 -7.78
CA LEU A 225 -15.23 -27.93 -9.17
C LEU A 225 -14.21 -29.02 -9.51
N PHE A 226 -12.91 -28.76 -9.29
CA PHE A 226 -11.86 -29.70 -9.65
C PHE A 226 -11.81 -30.93 -8.73
N LEU A 227 -12.15 -30.79 -7.44
CA LEU A 227 -12.34 -31.95 -6.56
C LEU A 227 -13.50 -32.83 -7.02
N SER A 228 -14.60 -32.24 -7.47
CA SER A 228 -15.75 -33.00 -8.01
C SER A 228 -15.42 -33.66 -9.34
N GLY A 229 -14.62 -33.00 -10.20
CA GLY A 229 -14.04 -33.59 -11.39
C GLY A 229 -13.14 -34.80 -11.06
N THR A 230 -12.32 -34.69 -10.03
CA THR A 230 -11.48 -35.79 -9.52
C THR A 230 -12.34 -36.95 -9.02
N TYR A 231 -13.39 -36.65 -8.24
CA TYR A 231 -14.34 -37.65 -7.75
C TYR A 231 -15.02 -38.41 -8.89
N LEU A 232 -15.47 -37.70 -9.93
CA LEU A 232 -16.08 -38.29 -11.12
C LEU A 232 -15.08 -39.16 -11.89
N SER A 233 -13.83 -38.70 -12.04
CA SER A 233 -12.75 -39.45 -12.69
C SER A 233 -12.41 -40.77 -11.97
N LEU A 234 -12.53 -40.80 -10.65
CA LEU A 234 -12.37 -42.03 -9.86
C LEU A 234 -13.58 -42.95 -10.00
N ARG A 235 -14.80 -42.40 -9.92
CA ARG A 235 -16.05 -43.19 -9.98
C ARG A 235 -16.32 -43.79 -11.35
N SER A 236 -15.93 -43.12 -12.44
CA SER A 236 -16.05 -43.65 -13.81
C SER A 236 -15.31 -44.97 -14.01
N ARG A 237 -14.30 -45.27 -13.18
CA ARG A 237 -13.55 -46.53 -13.22
C ARG A 237 -14.26 -47.68 -12.51
N THR A 238 -15.18 -47.37 -11.61
CA THR A 238 -15.91 -48.37 -10.79
C THR A 238 -17.36 -48.57 -11.22
N LEU A 239 -17.97 -47.54 -11.83
CA LEU A 239 -19.37 -47.54 -12.23
C LEU A 239 -19.48 -47.54 -13.75
N SER A 240 -20.36 -48.39 -14.29
CA SER A 240 -20.70 -48.35 -15.71
C SER A 240 -21.34 -47.01 -16.09
N HIS A 241 -20.94 -46.46 -17.24
CA HIS A 241 -21.45 -45.20 -17.79
C HIS A 241 -22.98 -45.20 -18.03
N SER A 242 -23.60 -46.38 -18.12
CA SER A 242 -25.05 -46.52 -18.31
C SER A 242 -25.86 -46.40 -17.01
N THR A 243 -25.23 -46.52 -15.83
CA THR A 243 -25.93 -46.51 -14.54
C THR A 243 -26.50 -45.14 -14.19
N GLN A 244 -27.68 -45.12 -13.56
CA GLN A 244 -28.34 -43.88 -13.12
C GLN A 244 -27.47 -43.09 -12.13
N LEU A 245 -26.73 -43.79 -11.27
CA LEU A 245 -25.79 -43.18 -10.32
C LEU A 245 -24.70 -42.38 -11.03
N TYR A 246 -24.11 -42.92 -12.11
CA TYR A 246 -23.11 -42.22 -12.91
C TYR A 246 -23.68 -41.00 -13.64
N LYS A 247 -24.90 -41.11 -14.19
CA LYS A 247 -25.61 -39.98 -14.82
C LYS A 247 -25.88 -38.86 -13.82
N ASN A 248 -26.36 -39.18 -12.62
CA ASN A 248 -26.61 -38.21 -11.56
C ASN A 248 -25.30 -37.54 -11.09
N LEU A 249 -24.20 -38.29 -10.98
CA LEU A 249 -22.89 -37.72 -10.65
C LEU A 249 -22.39 -36.76 -11.72
N ARG A 250 -22.53 -37.12 -13.00
CA ARG A 250 -22.17 -36.24 -14.12
C ARG A 250 -23.01 -34.95 -14.11
N LEU A 251 -24.31 -35.05 -13.86
CA LEU A 251 -25.18 -33.89 -13.70
C LEU A 251 -24.80 -33.04 -12.49
N GLY A 252 -24.42 -33.66 -11.37
CA GLY A 252 -23.93 -32.94 -10.18
C GLY A 252 -22.64 -32.17 -10.46
N VAL A 253 -21.66 -32.77 -11.15
CA VAL A 253 -20.44 -32.06 -11.58
C VAL A 253 -20.78 -30.93 -12.56
N ALA A 254 -21.65 -31.17 -13.54
CA ALA A 254 -22.10 -30.12 -14.45
C ALA A 254 -22.81 -28.97 -13.71
N GLY A 255 -23.62 -29.29 -12.70
CA GLY A 255 -24.24 -28.30 -11.82
C GLY A 255 -23.22 -27.49 -11.04
N LEU A 256 -22.14 -28.11 -10.54
CA LEU A 256 -21.05 -27.41 -9.86
C LEU A 256 -20.20 -26.56 -10.81
N VAL A 257 -20.00 -26.99 -12.07
CA VAL A 257 -19.39 -26.17 -13.12
C VAL A 257 -20.21 -24.90 -13.30
N ILE A 258 -21.53 -25.05 -13.49
CA ILE A 258 -22.45 -23.91 -13.66
C ILE A 258 -22.42 -23.03 -12.40
N ALA A 259 -22.52 -23.61 -11.21
CA ALA A 259 -22.47 -22.86 -9.96
C ALA A 259 -21.15 -22.09 -9.76
N SER A 260 -20.02 -22.67 -10.18
CA SER A 260 -18.71 -22.00 -10.08
C SER A 260 -18.59 -20.85 -11.08
N ILE A 261 -19.09 -21.03 -12.30
CA ILE A 261 -19.17 -19.96 -13.30
C ILE A 261 -20.10 -18.84 -12.82
N LEU A 262 -21.26 -19.20 -12.27
CA LEU A 262 -22.21 -18.23 -11.70
C LEU A 262 -21.63 -17.51 -10.49
N ALA A 263 -20.84 -18.19 -9.64
CA ALA A 263 -20.17 -17.56 -8.51
C ALA A 263 -19.11 -16.54 -8.96
N GLY A 264 -18.40 -16.81 -10.07
CA GLY A 264 -17.53 -15.82 -10.71
C GLY A 264 -18.33 -14.65 -11.31
N TRP A 265 -19.38 -14.95 -12.08
CA TRP A 265 -20.15 -13.93 -12.81
C TRP A 265 -20.97 -13.01 -11.89
N PHE A 266 -21.65 -13.58 -10.88
CA PHE A 266 -22.46 -12.82 -9.91
C PHE A 266 -21.68 -12.44 -8.65
N GLY A 267 -20.40 -12.79 -8.55
CA GLY A 267 -19.55 -12.49 -7.39
C GLY A 267 -19.45 -10.99 -7.11
N ASN A 268 -19.59 -10.15 -8.14
CA ASN A 268 -19.55 -8.69 -8.01
C ASN A 268 -20.71 -8.11 -7.18
N SER A 269 -21.82 -8.84 -7.01
CA SER A 269 -22.95 -8.40 -6.18
C SER A 269 -22.82 -8.80 -4.71
N ILE A 270 -21.80 -9.58 -4.34
CA ILE A 270 -21.60 -10.05 -2.97
C ILE A 270 -20.85 -8.97 -2.18
N ALA A 271 -21.60 -8.24 -1.35
CA ALA A 271 -21.03 -7.27 -0.42
C ALA A 271 -20.25 -7.97 0.71
N GLY A 272 -19.16 -7.35 1.15
CA GLY A 272 -18.33 -7.84 2.26
C GLY A 272 -16.86 -7.86 1.90
N ARG A 273 -16.09 -6.98 2.55
CA ARG A 273 -14.63 -6.93 2.47
C ARG A 273 -14.06 -6.78 3.87
N TRP A 274 -12.98 -7.50 4.14
CA TRP A 274 -12.17 -7.28 5.31
C TRP A 274 -10.85 -6.68 4.85
N ASP A 275 -10.69 -5.39 5.10
CA ASP A 275 -9.42 -4.72 4.95
C ASP A 275 -8.57 -4.96 6.19
N MET A 276 -7.47 -5.67 6.01
CA MET A 276 -6.54 -6.00 7.07
C MET A 276 -5.35 -5.05 7.10
N THR A 277 -5.24 -4.08 6.17
CA THR A 277 -4.16 -3.08 6.20
C THR A 277 -4.19 -2.28 7.50
N GLU A 278 -3.02 -1.87 7.98
CA GLU A 278 -2.86 -1.13 9.23
C GLU A 278 -3.68 0.18 9.22
N ASP A 279 -3.60 0.92 8.11
CA ASP A 279 -4.27 2.20 7.90
C ASP A 279 -5.70 2.07 7.32
N ARG A 280 -6.15 0.84 7.07
CA ARG A 280 -7.49 0.52 6.53
C ARG A 280 -7.84 1.24 5.23
N VAL A 281 -6.84 1.40 4.36
CA VAL A 281 -6.85 2.21 3.12
C VAL A 281 -8.02 1.88 2.17
N TYR A 282 -8.54 0.65 2.21
CA TYR A 282 -9.57 0.14 1.30
C TYR A 282 -10.98 0.02 1.92
N THR A 283 -11.17 0.52 3.14
CA THR A 283 -12.50 0.73 3.78
C THR A 283 -12.78 2.22 3.95
N LEU A 284 -13.89 2.63 4.58
CA LEU A 284 -14.15 4.04 4.89
C LEU A 284 -13.54 4.41 6.24
N SER A 285 -13.03 5.63 6.37
CA SER A 285 -12.53 6.14 7.64
C SER A 285 -13.71 6.45 8.59
N PRO A 286 -13.50 6.36 9.91
CA PRO A 286 -14.50 6.80 10.88
C PRO A 286 -14.93 8.27 10.64
N ALA A 287 -13.99 9.13 10.26
CA ALA A 287 -14.26 10.53 9.97
C ALA A 287 -15.19 10.73 8.76
N THR A 288 -14.99 9.97 7.67
CA THR A 288 -15.93 9.99 6.54
C THR A 288 -17.29 9.44 6.94
N GLU A 289 -17.34 8.36 7.73
CA GLU A 289 -18.61 7.84 8.24
C GLU A 289 -19.37 8.87 9.08
N ASP A 290 -18.67 9.63 9.93
CA ASP A 290 -19.28 10.66 10.78
C ASP A 290 -19.68 11.90 9.96
N LEU A 291 -18.85 12.33 9.01
CA LEU A 291 -19.17 13.44 8.09
C LEU A 291 -20.47 13.14 7.35
N VAL A 292 -20.58 11.92 6.81
CA VAL A 292 -21.69 11.49 5.99
C VAL A 292 -22.98 11.21 6.79
N LYS A 293 -22.87 10.79 8.06
CA LYS A 293 -24.04 10.60 8.95
C LYS A 293 -24.64 11.92 9.43
N ASN A 294 -23.82 12.96 9.53
CA ASN A 294 -24.23 14.28 10.04
C ASN A 294 -24.63 15.25 8.92
N LEU A 295 -24.88 14.76 7.71
CA LEU A 295 -25.42 15.56 6.61
C LEU A 295 -26.87 15.95 6.91
N ASP A 296 -27.24 17.19 6.61
CA ASP A 296 -28.61 17.71 6.79
C ASP A 296 -29.53 17.39 5.60
N ASP A 297 -28.97 17.11 4.42
CA ASP A 297 -29.69 16.76 3.19
C ASP A 297 -29.00 15.60 2.43
N LEU A 298 -29.62 15.09 1.38
CA LEU A 298 -29.15 13.94 0.62
C LEU A 298 -27.94 14.31 -0.27
N LEU A 299 -26.78 13.71 0.01
CA LEU A 299 -25.60 13.75 -0.86
C LEU A 299 -25.76 12.74 -2.00
N THR A 300 -26.05 13.22 -3.21
CA THR A 300 -26.22 12.36 -4.39
C THR A 300 -24.94 12.29 -5.20
N ILE A 301 -24.37 11.09 -5.33
CA ILE A 301 -23.18 10.81 -6.15
C ILE A 301 -23.63 10.09 -7.43
N ASN A 302 -23.52 10.77 -8.57
CA ASN A 302 -23.79 10.17 -9.87
C ASN A 302 -22.47 9.67 -10.47
N LEU A 303 -22.33 8.35 -10.61
CA LEU A 303 -21.19 7.68 -11.24
C LEU A 303 -21.47 7.48 -12.73
N TYR A 304 -20.64 8.04 -13.60
CA TYR A 304 -20.73 7.90 -15.05
C TYR A 304 -19.67 6.92 -15.54
N VAL A 305 -20.12 5.79 -16.08
CA VAL A 305 -19.24 4.70 -16.54
C VAL A 305 -19.58 4.29 -17.96
N SER A 306 -18.58 3.82 -18.70
CA SER A 306 -18.80 3.08 -19.93
C SER A 306 -19.47 1.74 -19.66
N SER A 307 -20.42 1.35 -20.51
CA SER A 307 -21.06 0.02 -20.50
C SER A 307 -20.07 -1.07 -20.91
N ASP A 308 -19.09 -0.74 -21.75
CA ASP A 308 -17.98 -1.61 -22.12
C ASP A 308 -16.63 -0.89 -21.89
N PRO A 309 -16.19 -0.75 -20.63
CA PRO A 309 -15.01 0.03 -20.29
C PRO A 309 -13.76 -0.56 -20.97
N PRO A 310 -12.82 0.29 -21.45
CA PRO A 310 -11.50 -0.14 -21.87
C PRO A 310 -10.83 -1.01 -20.81
N VAL A 311 -10.07 -2.01 -21.25
CA VAL A 311 -9.42 -3.01 -20.37
C VAL A 311 -8.52 -2.34 -19.32
N GLN A 312 -7.93 -1.19 -19.66
CA GLN A 312 -7.08 -0.36 -18.80
C GLN A 312 -7.83 0.17 -17.57
N ILE A 313 -9.11 0.54 -17.71
CA ILE A 313 -9.90 1.14 -16.63
C ILE A 313 -10.97 0.20 -16.05
N ALA A 314 -11.24 -0.94 -16.70
CA ALA A 314 -12.27 -1.88 -16.24
C ALA A 314 -12.06 -2.36 -14.78
N GLY A 315 -10.80 -2.53 -14.37
CA GLY A 315 -10.45 -2.81 -12.97
C GLY A 315 -10.82 -1.66 -12.03
N ALA A 316 -10.38 -0.44 -12.36
CA ALA A 316 -10.67 0.76 -11.60
C ALA A 316 -12.18 1.04 -11.50
N THR A 317 -12.93 0.88 -12.60
CA THR A 317 -14.39 1.01 -12.60
C THR A 317 -15.04 0.11 -11.54
N ARG A 318 -14.64 -1.17 -11.46
CA ARG A 318 -15.16 -2.10 -10.46
C ARG A 318 -14.75 -1.72 -9.04
N GLU A 319 -13.52 -1.26 -8.83
CA GLU A 319 -13.02 -0.85 -7.51
C GLU A 319 -13.75 0.41 -7.03
N ILE A 320 -13.88 1.44 -7.88
CA ILE A 320 -14.58 2.71 -7.60
C ILE A 320 -16.05 2.47 -7.34
N GLN A 321 -16.74 1.71 -8.20
CA GLN A 321 -18.14 1.38 -7.99
C GLN A 321 -18.33 0.67 -6.65
N GLY A 322 -17.50 -0.33 -6.35
CA GLY A 322 -17.57 -1.03 -5.07
C GLY A 322 -17.24 -0.14 -3.87
N PHE A 323 -16.40 0.89 -4.02
CA PHE A 323 -16.13 1.88 -2.97
C PHE A 323 -17.35 2.79 -2.73
N LEU A 324 -17.94 3.33 -3.80
CA LEU A 324 -19.13 4.18 -3.73
C LEU A 324 -20.35 3.42 -3.19
N ASP A 325 -20.58 2.19 -3.61
CA ASP A 325 -21.64 1.33 -3.03
C ASP A 325 -21.43 1.12 -1.52
N GLY A 326 -20.16 1.12 -1.07
CA GLY A 326 -19.80 1.09 0.34
C GLY A 326 -20.18 2.37 1.10
N LEU A 327 -20.10 3.55 0.46
CA LEU A 327 -20.59 4.82 0.99
C LEU A 327 -22.12 4.84 1.09
N ASP A 328 -22.82 4.44 0.01
CA ASP A 328 -24.29 4.34 -0.05
C ASP A 328 -24.85 3.44 1.06
N ALA A 329 -24.19 2.30 1.30
CA ALA A 329 -24.64 1.33 2.31
C ALA A 329 -24.46 1.79 3.77
N LYS A 330 -23.74 2.89 4.02
CA LYS A 330 -23.36 3.32 5.37
C LYS A 330 -24.23 4.42 5.96
N SER A 331 -24.90 5.20 5.13
CA SER A 331 -25.78 6.29 5.55
C SER A 331 -26.94 6.43 4.59
N ASP A 332 -28.14 6.56 5.13
CA ASP A 332 -29.34 6.87 4.35
C ASP A 332 -29.28 8.28 3.72
N MET A 333 -28.32 9.11 4.14
CA MET A 333 -28.07 10.46 3.59
C MET A 333 -27.15 10.47 2.37
N VAL A 334 -26.66 9.31 1.92
CA VAL A 334 -25.92 9.20 0.65
C VAL A 334 -26.76 8.42 -0.33
N ARG A 335 -26.76 8.89 -1.57
CA ARG A 335 -27.33 8.14 -2.69
C ARG A 335 -26.35 8.01 -3.83
N VAL A 336 -25.92 6.77 -4.13
CA VAL A 336 -25.10 6.49 -5.32
C VAL A 336 -25.98 6.05 -6.49
N VAL A 337 -25.83 6.70 -7.64
CA VAL A 337 -26.56 6.38 -8.87
C VAL A 337 -25.56 6.16 -10.00
N THR A 338 -25.56 4.96 -10.59
CA THR A 338 -24.68 4.63 -11.72
C THR A 338 -25.38 4.85 -13.05
N HIS A 339 -24.77 5.65 -13.92
CA HIS A 339 -25.19 5.96 -15.29
C HIS A 339 -24.25 5.31 -16.29
N THR A 340 -24.82 4.68 -17.31
CA THR A 340 -24.04 4.15 -18.45
C THR A 340 -23.97 5.22 -19.53
N ALA A 341 -22.81 5.87 -19.66
CA ALA A 341 -22.63 7.09 -20.44
C ALA A 341 -22.49 6.85 -21.95
N ASP A 342 -22.32 5.61 -22.41
CA ASP A 342 -22.12 5.24 -23.81
C ASP A 342 -23.26 4.37 -24.38
N LYS A 343 -24.37 4.23 -23.65
CA LYS A 343 -25.49 3.36 -24.03
C LYS A 343 -26.24 3.87 -25.26
N ASN A 344 -26.42 5.18 -25.36
CA ASN A 344 -27.05 5.89 -26.47
C ASN A 344 -26.57 7.36 -26.52
N ASP A 345 -26.83 8.06 -27.62
CA ASP A 345 -26.42 9.45 -27.80
C ASP A 345 -26.94 10.37 -26.69
N ILE A 346 -28.15 10.10 -26.17
CA ILE A 346 -28.75 10.85 -25.05
C ILE A 346 -27.93 10.70 -23.77
N SER A 347 -27.46 9.49 -23.45
CA SER A 347 -26.64 9.22 -22.27
C SER A 347 -25.25 9.84 -22.38
N ALA A 348 -24.68 9.87 -23.58
CA ALA A 348 -23.40 10.52 -23.85
C ALA A 348 -23.53 12.04 -23.74
N GLU A 349 -24.60 12.61 -24.29
CA GLU A 349 -24.92 14.03 -24.16
C GLU A 349 -25.19 14.39 -22.69
N ALA A 350 -25.91 13.56 -21.93
CA ALA A 350 -26.14 13.76 -20.51
C ALA A 350 -24.84 13.73 -19.69
N ALA A 351 -23.89 12.84 -20.01
CA ALA A 351 -22.58 12.80 -19.38
C ALA A 351 -21.75 14.06 -19.72
N MET A 352 -21.78 14.52 -20.97
CA MET A 352 -21.12 15.75 -21.39
C MET A 352 -21.73 16.99 -20.73
N LEU A 353 -23.06 17.09 -20.65
CA LEU A 353 -23.77 18.15 -19.92
C LEU A 353 -23.52 18.08 -18.40
N ALA A 354 -23.19 16.91 -17.88
CA ALA A 354 -22.72 16.71 -16.53
C ALA A 354 -21.25 17.09 -16.31
N GLY A 355 -20.53 17.49 -17.37
CA GLY A 355 -19.12 17.85 -17.31
C GLY A 355 -18.15 16.66 -17.25
N ILE A 356 -18.62 15.46 -17.62
CA ILE A 356 -17.79 14.26 -17.69
C ILE A 356 -17.32 14.08 -19.15
N PRO A 357 -16.04 14.39 -19.45
CA PRO A 357 -15.52 14.28 -20.80
C PRO A 357 -15.30 12.82 -21.18
N LYS A 358 -15.37 12.59 -22.49
CA LYS A 358 -15.02 11.32 -23.13
C LYS A 358 -13.50 11.20 -23.18
N GLN A 359 -12.94 10.16 -22.55
CA GLN A 359 -11.49 9.93 -22.53
C GLN A 359 -11.07 8.91 -23.59
N GLN A 360 -9.94 9.18 -24.26
CA GLN A 360 -9.40 8.32 -25.31
C GLN A 360 -8.32 7.41 -24.75
N PHE A 361 -8.52 6.10 -24.89
CA PHE A 361 -7.57 5.08 -24.47
C PHE A 361 -6.96 4.41 -25.68
N ASN A 362 -5.63 4.44 -25.75
CA ASN A 362 -4.90 3.71 -26.78
C ASN A 362 -4.83 2.24 -26.38
N ILE A 363 -5.57 1.40 -27.11
CA ILE A 363 -5.53 -0.04 -26.98
C ILE A 363 -4.61 -0.59 -28.06
N GLU A 364 -3.53 -1.22 -27.65
CA GLU A 364 -2.66 -1.96 -28.56
C GLU A 364 -3.32 -3.31 -28.87
N SER A 365 -3.92 -3.43 -30.06
CA SER A 365 -4.53 -4.66 -30.57
C SER A 365 -3.62 -5.30 -31.63
N GLN A 366 -3.92 -6.55 -32.03
CA GLN A 366 -3.16 -7.25 -33.07
C GLN A 366 -3.16 -6.52 -34.42
N ASP A 367 -4.16 -5.67 -34.67
CA ASP A 367 -4.30 -4.85 -35.90
C ASP A 367 -3.70 -3.43 -35.77
N GLY A 368 -3.01 -3.13 -34.67
CA GLY A 368 -2.38 -1.83 -34.39
C GLY A 368 -3.02 -1.06 -33.23
N TYR A 369 -2.63 0.21 -33.07
CA TYR A 369 -3.20 1.11 -32.07
C TYR A 369 -4.65 1.45 -32.42
N GLN A 370 -5.60 0.97 -31.62
CA GLN A 370 -7.01 1.37 -31.70
C GLN A 370 -7.33 2.32 -30.56
N VAL A 371 -7.89 3.48 -30.89
CA VAL A 371 -8.40 4.42 -29.88
C VAL A 371 -9.79 3.93 -29.46
N LYS A 372 -9.93 3.53 -28.20
CA LYS A 372 -11.23 3.23 -27.60
C LYS A 372 -11.58 4.33 -26.62
N ASP A 373 -12.81 4.78 -26.69
CA ASP A 373 -13.30 5.80 -25.79
C ASP A 373 -13.86 5.20 -24.49
N GLY A 374 -13.70 5.90 -23.38
CA GLY A 374 -14.21 5.50 -22.07
C GLY A 374 -14.70 6.68 -21.24
N TYR A 375 -15.67 6.40 -20.37
CA TYR A 375 -16.13 7.32 -19.32
C TYR A 375 -15.89 6.67 -17.97
N LEU A 376 -15.33 7.44 -17.04
CA LEU A 376 -15.19 7.07 -15.64
C LEU A 376 -15.03 8.33 -14.81
N GLY A 377 -16.14 8.93 -14.39
CA GLY A 377 -16.14 10.16 -13.60
C GLY A 377 -17.37 10.24 -12.72
N ILE A 378 -17.39 11.18 -11.77
CA ILE A 378 -18.53 11.37 -10.86
C ILE A 378 -18.97 12.82 -10.82
N THR A 379 -20.25 13.02 -10.51
CA THR A 379 -20.74 14.32 -10.05
C THR A 379 -21.35 14.16 -8.67
N VAL A 380 -20.99 15.06 -7.77
CA VAL A 380 -21.47 15.08 -6.40
C VAL A 380 -22.43 16.26 -6.27
N SER A 381 -23.65 16.01 -5.81
CA SER A 381 -24.68 17.02 -5.62
C SER A 381 -25.14 17.03 -4.17
N TYR A 382 -25.20 18.21 -3.57
CA TYR A 382 -25.72 18.42 -2.22
C TYR A 382 -26.51 19.73 -2.18
N THR A 383 -27.79 19.67 -1.80
CA THR A 383 -28.72 20.81 -1.84
C THR A 383 -28.76 21.49 -3.23
N ASN A 384 -28.26 22.72 -3.36
CA ASN A 384 -28.18 23.49 -4.61
C ASN A 384 -26.76 23.50 -5.23
N SER A 385 -25.79 22.86 -4.58
CA SER A 385 -24.40 22.82 -5.02
C SER A 385 -24.13 21.53 -5.80
N ARG A 386 -23.37 21.65 -6.89
CA ARG A 386 -22.93 20.52 -7.71
C ARG A 386 -21.45 20.67 -8.03
N GLU A 387 -20.70 19.63 -7.72
CA GLU A 387 -19.27 19.52 -7.99
C GLU A 387 -18.99 18.28 -8.87
N ILE A 388 -17.89 18.32 -9.61
CA ILE A 388 -17.59 17.34 -10.66
C ILE A 388 -16.16 16.85 -10.49
N ILE A 389 -15.97 15.53 -10.58
CA ILE A 389 -14.66 14.90 -10.78
C ILE A 389 -14.67 14.30 -12.19
N PRO A 390 -14.06 14.99 -13.18
CA PRO A 390 -14.22 14.65 -14.60
C PRO A 390 -13.73 13.25 -14.95
N PHE A 391 -12.68 12.78 -14.29
CA PHE A 391 -12.09 11.46 -14.51
C PHE A 391 -11.48 10.90 -13.23
N ILE A 392 -11.68 9.61 -12.97
CA ILE A 392 -11.14 8.88 -11.82
C ILE A 392 -10.55 7.56 -12.34
N ASP A 393 -9.28 7.28 -12.07
CA ASP A 393 -8.60 6.05 -12.48
C ASP A 393 -8.20 5.14 -11.30
N THR A 394 -8.38 5.60 -10.07
CA THR A 394 -8.10 4.83 -8.85
C THR A 394 -9.08 5.17 -7.72
N VAL A 395 -9.20 4.27 -6.75
CA VAL A 395 -9.87 4.55 -5.46
C VAL A 395 -8.94 5.31 -4.51
N ASP A 396 -7.64 5.30 -4.77
CA ASP A 396 -6.65 5.99 -3.94
C ASP A 396 -6.93 7.51 -3.94
N GLY A 397 -7.10 8.09 -2.75
CA GLY A 397 -7.46 9.51 -2.59
C GLY A 397 -8.92 9.87 -2.92
N LEU A 398 -9.71 8.95 -3.48
CA LEU A 398 -11.11 9.20 -3.82
C LEU A 398 -11.96 9.53 -2.57
N GLU A 399 -11.68 8.86 -1.45
CA GLU A 399 -12.35 9.16 -0.17
C GLU A 399 -12.15 10.62 0.24
N TYR A 400 -10.90 11.10 0.20
CA TYR A 400 -10.55 12.47 0.53
C TYR A 400 -11.19 13.48 -0.43
N GLN A 401 -11.16 13.22 -1.73
CA GLN A 401 -11.80 14.10 -2.72
C GLN A 401 -13.31 14.22 -2.46
N ILE A 402 -14.01 13.11 -2.21
CA ILE A 402 -15.44 13.13 -1.91
C ILE A 402 -15.72 13.85 -0.59
N ALA A 403 -14.95 13.57 0.47
CA ALA A 403 -15.09 14.24 1.75
C ALA A 403 -14.86 15.76 1.65
N THR A 404 -13.88 16.18 0.87
CA THR A 404 -13.57 17.59 0.60
C THR A 404 -14.71 18.27 -0.14
N LEU A 405 -15.24 17.65 -1.20
CA LEU A 405 -16.38 18.18 -1.93
C LEU A 405 -17.62 18.26 -1.03
N ALA A 406 -17.89 17.22 -0.23
CA ALA A 406 -18.98 17.22 0.73
C ALA A 406 -18.82 18.36 1.75
N ASN A 407 -17.65 18.53 2.36
CA ASN A 407 -17.38 19.62 3.30
C ASN A 407 -17.56 21.00 2.65
N LYS A 408 -17.01 21.20 1.44
CA LYS A 408 -17.14 22.43 0.64
C LYS A 408 -18.60 22.78 0.33
N MET A 409 -19.46 21.78 0.13
CA MET A 409 -20.88 22.01 -0.15
C MET A 409 -21.73 22.23 1.11
N VAL A 410 -21.28 21.72 2.26
CA VAL A 410 -21.96 21.89 3.56
C VAL A 410 -21.60 23.24 4.19
N ARG A 411 -20.33 23.65 4.14
CA ARG A 411 -19.83 24.90 4.75
C ARG A 411 -19.64 26.00 3.72
N THR A 412 -20.25 27.15 3.97
CA THR A 412 -20.12 28.34 3.11
C THR A 412 -19.13 29.38 3.63
N ASP A 413 -18.62 29.26 4.86
CA ASP A 413 -17.59 30.13 5.42
C ASP A 413 -16.18 29.52 5.29
N LYS A 414 -15.47 29.92 4.23
CA LYS A 414 -14.05 29.55 4.09
C LYS A 414 -13.21 30.32 5.11
N LYS A 415 -12.36 29.60 5.85
CA LYS A 415 -11.33 30.22 6.68
C LYS A 415 -10.30 30.95 5.84
N THR A 416 -9.70 32.00 6.40
CA THR A 416 -8.73 32.84 5.70
C THR A 416 -7.31 32.56 6.18
N ILE A 417 -6.42 32.25 5.23
CA ILE A 417 -5.00 32.02 5.45
C ILE A 417 -4.23 33.21 4.88
N GLY A 418 -3.46 33.88 5.74
CA GLY A 418 -2.57 34.97 5.37
C GLY A 418 -1.15 34.48 5.12
N PHE A 419 -0.50 34.91 4.03
CA PHE A 419 0.93 34.73 3.81
C PHE A 419 1.67 36.01 4.17
N LEU A 420 2.61 35.94 5.11
CA LEU A 420 3.44 37.11 5.46
C LEU A 420 4.39 37.43 4.30
N THR A 421 4.48 38.70 3.96
CA THR A 421 5.33 39.22 2.89
C THR A 421 6.00 40.53 3.33
N GLY A 422 7.20 40.79 2.79
CA GLY A 422 7.93 42.05 3.00
C GLY A 422 9.32 41.89 3.58
N HIS A 423 9.72 40.67 3.94
CA HIS A 423 11.01 40.34 4.56
C HIS A 423 11.76 39.23 3.83
N GLY A 424 11.53 39.08 2.53
CA GLY A 424 12.17 38.07 1.70
C GLY A 424 11.69 36.64 1.96
N GLU A 425 10.45 36.49 2.44
CA GLU A 425 9.76 35.20 2.54
C GLU A 425 9.52 34.56 1.16
N LYS A 426 9.31 33.24 1.13
CA LYS A 426 8.94 32.52 -0.11
C LYS A 426 7.60 33.04 -0.65
N ASP A 427 7.60 33.45 -1.90
CA ASP A 427 6.41 34.02 -2.54
C ASP A 427 5.37 32.92 -2.89
N ARG A 428 4.12 33.14 -2.48
CA ARG A 428 3.07 32.13 -2.67
C ARG A 428 2.70 31.90 -4.14
N ALA A 429 2.81 32.92 -4.98
CA ALA A 429 2.38 32.85 -6.38
C ALA A 429 3.45 32.24 -7.30
N THR A 430 4.73 32.31 -6.92
CA THR A 430 5.86 31.94 -7.76
C THR A 430 6.74 30.83 -7.20
N GLN A 431 6.80 30.65 -5.87
CA GLN A 431 7.61 29.62 -5.23
C GLN A 431 6.76 28.54 -4.57
N PHE A 432 5.61 28.88 -4.00
CA PHE A 432 4.64 27.93 -3.42
C PHE A 432 3.34 27.85 -4.26
N GLN A 433 3.44 27.95 -5.59
CA GLN A 433 2.27 28.02 -6.45
C GLN A 433 1.37 26.79 -6.29
N TRP A 434 1.97 25.59 -6.25
CA TRP A 434 1.21 24.34 -6.15
C TRP A 434 0.53 24.19 -4.79
N PHE A 435 1.24 24.53 -3.71
CA PHE A 435 0.67 24.50 -2.36
C PHE A 435 -0.51 25.48 -2.24
N SER A 436 -0.35 26.68 -2.80
CA SER A 436 -1.39 27.72 -2.77
C SER A 436 -2.63 27.32 -3.57
N LEU A 437 -2.47 26.77 -4.78
CA LEU A 437 -3.59 26.30 -5.59
C LEU A 437 -4.41 25.22 -4.88
N GLN A 438 -3.75 24.30 -4.17
CA GLN A 438 -4.43 23.27 -3.38
C GLN A 438 -5.16 23.85 -2.17
N LEU A 439 -4.58 24.84 -1.49
CA LEU A 439 -5.25 25.52 -0.38
C LEU A 439 -6.47 26.33 -0.83
N GLU A 440 -6.43 26.99 -1.99
CA GLU A 440 -7.55 27.78 -2.54
C GLU A 440 -8.83 26.95 -2.77
N GLU A 441 -8.70 25.63 -2.92
CA GLU A 441 -9.85 24.73 -3.02
C GLU A 441 -10.76 24.84 -1.79
N GLN A 442 -10.17 24.95 -0.59
CA GLN A 442 -10.87 24.92 0.70
C GLN A 442 -10.84 26.26 1.46
N TYR A 443 -9.80 27.07 1.27
CA TYR A 443 -9.52 28.26 2.08
C TYR A 443 -9.50 29.53 1.22
N ASN A 444 -9.66 30.69 1.86
CA ASN A 444 -9.38 31.99 1.23
C ASN A 444 -7.91 32.33 1.48
N LEU A 445 -7.15 32.66 0.44
CA LEU A 445 -5.76 33.08 0.58
C LEU A 445 -5.63 34.59 0.42
N THR A 446 -4.80 35.22 1.25
CA THR A 446 -4.42 36.62 1.12
C THR A 446 -2.95 36.81 1.46
N ASP A 447 -2.30 37.75 0.82
CA ASP A 447 -0.96 38.18 1.22
C ASP A 447 -1.11 39.30 2.25
N VAL A 448 -0.20 39.34 3.22
CA VAL A 448 -0.24 40.27 4.35
C VAL A 448 1.12 40.92 4.47
N SER A 449 1.12 42.25 4.53
CA SER A 449 2.33 43.07 4.70
C SER A 449 2.01 44.27 5.58
N VAL A 450 3.06 44.98 6.00
CA VAL A 450 2.93 46.20 6.79
C VAL A 450 2.24 47.30 5.98
N ASN A 451 1.17 47.85 6.53
CA ASN A 451 0.46 48.97 5.92
C ASN A 451 1.29 50.26 5.97
N ALA A 452 0.88 51.30 5.23
CA ALA A 452 1.57 52.60 5.20
C ALA A 452 1.76 53.26 6.59
N ASP A 453 0.92 52.90 7.56
CA ASP A 453 0.99 53.37 8.96
C ASP A 453 1.95 52.56 9.84
N GLY A 454 2.66 51.58 9.27
CA GLY A 454 3.62 50.74 10.01
C GLY A 454 2.98 49.58 10.80
N ASN A 455 1.68 49.32 10.62
CA ASN A 455 0.95 48.27 11.34
C ASN A 455 0.66 47.04 10.46
N LEU A 456 0.74 45.86 11.06
CA LEU A 456 0.35 44.58 10.46
C LEU A 456 -1.07 44.22 10.91
N ASP A 457 -2.05 44.23 9.98
CA ASP A 457 -3.44 43.87 10.28
C ASP A 457 -3.70 42.38 10.04
N LEU A 458 -3.98 41.66 11.13
CA LEU A 458 -4.23 40.21 11.15
C LEU A 458 -5.68 39.89 11.57
N SER A 459 -6.55 40.89 11.66
CA SER A 459 -7.89 40.74 12.27
C SER A 459 -8.86 39.85 11.50
N ALA A 460 -8.68 39.73 10.18
CA ALA A 460 -9.52 38.93 9.28
C ALA A 460 -8.99 37.51 9.04
N LEU A 461 -7.87 37.13 9.66
CA LEU A 461 -7.19 35.87 9.41
C LEU A 461 -7.56 34.82 10.46
N ASP A 462 -7.55 33.56 10.05
CA ASP A 462 -7.64 32.41 10.95
C ASP A 462 -6.25 31.77 11.14
N ILE A 463 -5.46 31.73 10.06
CA ILE A 463 -4.13 31.12 10.02
C ILE A 463 -3.16 32.09 9.33
N ILE A 464 -1.91 32.15 9.81
CA ILE A 464 -0.81 32.84 9.11
C ILE A 464 0.30 31.86 8.72
N VAL A 465 0.82 31.99 7.50
CA VAL A 465 1.99 31.27 7.01
C VAL A 465 3.17 32.25 6.93
N ILE A 466 4.27 31.90 7.59
CA ILE A 466 5.53 32.65 7.58
C ILE A 466 6.58 31.74 6.97
N ALA A 467 7.06 32.07 5.78
CA ALA A 467 7.86 31.17 4.96
C ALA A 467 9.30 31.66 4.78
N GLY A 468 10.18 31.35 5.74
CA GLY A 468 11.62 31.62 5.66
C GLY A 468 12.01 33.09 5.46
N PRO A 469 11.72 34.01 6.41
CA PRO A 469 12.19 35.40 6.31
C PRO A 469 13.72 35.49 6.19
N THR A 470 14.20 36.37 5.31
CA THR A 470 15.63 36.63 5.09
C THR A 470 16.04 38.07 5.43
N GLU A 471 15.06 38.94 5.71
CA GLU A 471 15.24 40.30 6.23
C GLU A 471 14.63 40.46 7.64
N PRO A 472 15.04 41.46 8.42
CA PRO A 472 14.58 41.61 9.81
C PRO A 472 13.09 41.95 9.91
N VAL A 473 12.32 41.12 10.61
CA VAL A 473 10.94 41.43 11.04
C VAL A 473 10.97 42.29 12.30
N SER A 474 10.28 43.43 12.27
CA SER A 474 10.31 44.41 13.35
C SER A 474 9.62 43.92 14.63
N SER A 475 9.95 44.55 15.76
CA SER A 475 9.32 44.21 17.05
C SER A 475 7.82 44.50 17.08
N LEU A 476 7.35 45.51 16.32
CA LEU A 476 5.92 45.85 16.25
C LEU A 476 5.11 44.78 15.50
N GLU A 477 5.70 44.20 14.46
CA GLU A 477 5.08 43.09 13.73
C GLU A 477 5.04 41.82 14.57
N LYS A 478 6.14 41.51 15.28
CA LYS A 478 6.18 40.41 16.26
C LYS A 478 5.11 40.58 17.34
N ASP A 479 4.96 41.78 17.90
CA ASP A 479 3.89 42.10 18.85
C ASP A 479 2.49 41.82 18.25
N ALA A 480 2.26 42.20 16.99
CA ALA A 480 0.99 41.92 16.30
C ALA A 480 0.74 40.42 16.12
N LEU A 481 1.79 39.64 15.81
CA LEU A 481 1.71 38.18 15.69
C LEU A 481 1.41 37.51 17.03
N HIS A 482 2.04 37.95 18.13
CA HIS A 482 1.71 37.48 19.47
C HIS A 482 0.25 37.78 19.84
N ASP A 483 -0.21 39.00 19.55
CA ASP A 483 -1.60 39.40 19.80
C ASP A 483 -2.59 38.57 18.96
N PHE A 484 -2.25 38.25 17.70
CA PHE A 484 -3.03 37.37 16.83
C PHE A 484 -3.16 35.96 17.40
N LEU A 485 -2.04 35.31 17.74
CA LEU A 485 -2.03 33.98 18.37
C LEU A 485 -2.80 34.00 19.70
N SER A 486 -2.73 35.10 20.44
CA SER A 486 -3.48 35.28 21.70
C SER A 486 -4.99 35.35 21.59
N LYS A 487 -5.48 35.72 20.41
CA LYS A 487 -6.91 35.76 20.10
C LYS A 487 -7.41 34.43 19.52
N GLY A 488 -6.55 33.41 19.49
CA GLY A 488 -6.83 32.07 18.96
C GLY A 488 -6.39 31.86 17.52
N GLY A 489 -5.69 32.84 16.92
CA GLY A 489 -5.06 32.69 15.63
C GLY A 489 -4.03 31.55 15.62
N LYS A 490 -3.78 30.98 14.45
CA LYS A 490 -2.90 29.82 14.28
C LYS A 490 -1.77 30.14 13.31
N ALA A 491 -0.65 29.46 13.39
CA ALA A 491 0.49 29.75 12.52
C ALA A 491 1.21 28.51 11.99
N LEU A 492 1.67 28.59 10.75
CA LEU A 492 2.68 27.71 10.16
C LEU A 492 3.94 28.55 9.92
N VAL A 493 5.02 28.23 10.62
CA VAL A 493 6.27 28.98 10.60
C VAL A 493 7.37 28.07 10.06
N LEU A 494 7.89 28.42 8.89
CA LEU A 494 8.99 27.75 8.23
C LEU A 494 10.25 28.60 8.43
N ILE A 495 11.30 28.01 8.98
CA ILE A 495 12.51 28.73 9.38
C ILE A 495 13.70 28.17 8.63
N ASP A 496 14.37 29.06 7.90
CA ASP A 496 15.66 28.77 7.27
C ASP A 496 16.74 29.38 8.16
N SER A 497 17.41 28.56 8.99
CA SER A 497 18.56 29.01 9.77
C SER A 497 19.80 29.23 8.90
N THR A 498 19.82 28.65 7.69
CA THR A 498 20.85 28.82 6.67
C THR A 498 20.24 29.12 5.30
N VAL A 499 20.92 29.93 4.48
CA VAL A 499 20.55 30.20 3.08
C VAL A 499 21.56 29.49 2.18
N THR A 500 21.07 28.70 1.23
CA THR A 500 21.91 27.87 0.37
C THR A 500 22.12 28.47 -1.03
N ASP A 501 23.34 28.37 -1.54
CA ASP A 501 23.69 28.65 -2.94
C ASP A 501 24.08 27.32 -3.61
N THR A 502 23.09 26.73 -4.28
CA THR A 502 23.22 25.44 -4.98
C THR A 502 24.17 25.48 -6.17
N ALA A 503 24.45 26.66 -6.74
CA ALA A 503 25.39 26.78 -7.84
C ALA A 503 26.84 26.68 -7.36
N ARG A 504 27.10 27.15 -6.13
CA ARG A 504 28.42 27.11 -5.49
C ARG A 504 28.58 25.97 -4.48
N PHE A 505 27.50 25.27 -4.15
CA PHE A 505 27.45 24.27 -3.08
C PHE A 505 27.90 24.83 -1.73
N ILE A 506 27.42 26.03 -1.39
CA ILE A 506 27.68 26.63 -0.08
C ILE A 506 26.39 26.95 0.66
N ALA A 507 26.42 26.92 1.99
CA ALA A 507 25.36 27.45 2.84
C ALA A 507 25.93 28.51 3.79
N LEU A 508 25.15 29.58 4.01
CA LEU A 508 25.52 30.72 4.84
C LEU A 508 24.48 30.92 5.96
N PRO A 509 24.87 31.45 7.12
CA PRO A 509 23.92 31.72 8.19
C PRO A 509 22.86 32.74 7.78
N ASN A 510 21.62 32.49 8.18
CA ASN A 510 20.53 33.47 8.10
C ASN A 510 20.36 34.17 9.45
N PRO A 511 20.94 35.37 9.66
CA PRO A 511 20.78 36.09 10.93
C PRO A 511 19.34 36.59 11.16
N ASN A 512 18.48 36.57 10.13
CA ASN A 512 17.11 37.06 10.16
C ASN A 512 16.06 35.93 10.18
N ASN A 513 16.47 34.71 10.54
CA ASN A 513 15.68 33.47 10.50
C ASN A 513 14.41 33.43 11.40
N PHE A 514 14.06 34.52 12.07
CA PHE A 514 12.85 34.62 12.90
C PHE A 514 12.82 33.72 14.15
N ASN A 515 13.98 33.16 14.56
CA ASN A 515 14.09 32.33 15.77
C ASN A 515 13.68 33.05 17.04
N ASP A 516 13.89 34.36 17.14
CA ASP A 516 13.58 35.13 18.34
C ASP A 516 12.09 35.12 18.67
N PHE A 517 11.21 35.08 17.65
CA PHE A 517 9.77 34.94 17.84
C PHE A 517 9.36 33.55 18.32
N ILE A 518 9.87 32.48 17.70
CA ILE A 518 9.47 31.12 18.07
C ILE A 518 10.06 30.66 19.41
N LEU A 519 11.16 31.29 19.85
CA LEU A 519 11.76 31.05 21.16
C LEU A 519 10.79 31.39 22.30
N ASP A 520 9.93 32.40 22.10
CA ASP A 520 8.85 32.76 23.05
C ASP A 520 7.77 31.68 23.18
N TYR A 521 7.75 30.70 22.28
CA TYR A 521 6.89 29.51 22.31
C TYR A 521 7.66 28.24 22.70
N GLY A 522 8.94 28.36 23.09
CA GLY A 522 9.77 27.26 23.59
C GLY A 522 10.38 26.36 22.52
N ALA A 523 10.43 26.81 21.26
CA ALA A 523 11.11 26.11 20.17
C ALA A 523 12.27 26.96 19.61
N PHE A 524 13.35 26.32 19.18
CA PHE A 524 14.50 26.98 18.59
C PHE A 524 15.06 26.16 17.43
N VAL A 525 15.28 26.78 16.27
CA VAL A 525 15.92 26.11 15.11
C VAL A 525 17.39 26.46 15.09
N HIS A 526 18.26 25.46 15.25
CA HIS A 526 19.70 25.67 15.28
C HIS A 526 20.25 26.09 13.91
N GLU A 527 21.33 26.87 13.96
CA GLU A 527 22.15 27.22 12.80
C GLU A 527 23.08 26.04 12.46
N ASN A 528 22.48 25.00 11.91
CA ASN A 528 23.14 23.78 11.44
C ASN A 528 22.37 23.19 10.25
N ILE A 529 22.93 22.16 9.62
CA ILE A 529 22.20 21.34 8.65
C ILE A 529 22.17 19.91 9.15
N VAL A 530 20.96 19.34 9.21
CA VAL A 530 20.75 17.94 9.58
C VAL A 530 21.00 17.06 8.36
N VAL A 531 21.69 15.94 8.61
CA VAL A 531 22.08 14.95 7.61
C VAL A 531 21.52 13.60 8.02
N ASP A 532 21.09 12.79 7.06
CA ASP A 532 20.71 11.38 7.29
C ASP A 532 21.37 10.51 6.22
N THR A 533 22.25 9.59 6.64
CA THR A 533 23.06 8.78 5.72
C THR A 533 22.32 7.59 5.12
N GLU A 534 21.19 7.19 5.71
CA GLU A 534 20.40 6.04 5.22
C GLU A 534 19.06 6.47 4.63
N SER A 535 18.46 7.54 5.15
CA SER A 535 17.18 8.08 4.69
C SER A 535 17.35 9.42 3.98
N HIS A 536 17.87 9.35 2.76
CA HIS A 536 18.12 10.53 1.91
C HIS A 536 17.63 10.35 0.47
N ARG A 537 17.65 11.44 -0.31
CA ARG A 537 17.31 11.41 -1.73
C ARG A 537 18.54 11.31 -2.62
N ASN A 538 18.36 10.65 -3.76
CA ASN A 538 19.36 10.63 -4.81
C ASN A 538 19.10 11.80 -5.77
N LEU A 539 20.10 12.65 -6.00
CA LEU A 539 20.01 13.82 -6.85
C LEU A 539 20.89 13.73 -8.08
N SER A 540 20.40 14.29 -9.18
CA SER A 540 21.13 14.35 -10.45
C SER A 540 22.05 15.56 -10.46
N PHE A 541 23.36 15.31 -10.53
CA PHE A 541 24.39 16.33 -10.64
C PHE A 541 25.02 16.31 -12.03
N THR A 542 25.16 17.47 -12.65
CA THR A 542 25.82 17.60 -13.94
C THR A 542 27.33 17.65 -13.74
N THR A 543 28.04 16.68 -14.31
CA THR A 543 29.51 16.63 -14.32
C THR A 543 30.04 16.73 -15.75
N GLN A 544 31.35 16.89 -15.93
CA GLN A 544 31.98 16.88 -17.26
C GLN A 544 31.72 15.59 -18.06
N GLY A 545 31.41 14.48 -17.38
CA GLY A 545 31.07 13.19 -17.99
C GLY A 545 29.58 12.96 -18.23
N GLY A 546 28.73 13.96 -17.97
CA GLY A 546 27.27 13.85 -18.04
C GLY A 546 26.60 13.94 -16.66
N ASN A 547 25.29 13.70 -16.63
CA ASN A 547 24.52 13.68 -15.39
C ASN A 547 24.77 12.36 -14.65
N VAL A 548 25.17 12.48 -13.39
CA VAL A 548 25.31 11.35 -12.47
C VAL A 548 24.30 11.48 -11.35
N LEU A 549 23.68 10.36 -10.97
CA LEU A 549 22.76 10.29 -9.84
C LEU A 549 23.57 9.88 -8.61
N LEU A 550 23.66 10.75 -7.61
CA LEU A 550 24.40 10.50 -6.37
C LEU A 550 23.46 10.57 -5.16
N PRO A 551 23.69 9.74 -4.13
CA PRO A 551 23.05 9.95 -2.83
C PRO A 551 23.44 11.32 -2.29
N TYR A 552 22.48 12.07 -1.77
CA TYR A 552 22.70 13.41 -1.22
C TYR A 552 22.13 13.49 0.21
N PRO A 553 22.96 13.20 1.23
CA PRO A 553 22.52 13.08 2.63
C PRO A 553 21.91 14.35 3.24
N TYR A 554 22.16 15.51 2.63
CA TYR A 554 21.54 16.79 3.00
C TYR A 554 20.10 16.94 2.51
N TRP A 555 19.59 16.06 1.65
CA TRP A 555 18.16 16.02 1.30
C TRP A 555 17.54 14.81 1.98
N ILE A 556 17.20 15.02 3.24
CA ILE A 556 16.73 13.99 4.14
C ILE A 556 15.28 13.62 3.82
N ASN A 557 14.98 12.32 3.86
CA ASN A 557 13.63 11.81 3.88
C ASN A 557 13.24 11.56 5.34
N ALA A 558 12.80 12.63 6.01
CA ALA A 558 12.46 12.61 7.43
C ALA A 558 11.21 11.77 7.71
N GLN A 559 11.18 11.06 8.83
CA GLN A 559 10.06 10.21 9.23
C GLN A 559 9.05 10.98 10.09
N THR A 560 7.77 10.63 9.95
CA THR A 560 6.73 11.13 10.85
C THR A 560 6.87 10.52 12.24
N ALA A 561 6.84 11.37 13.29
CA ALA A 561 7.00 10.93 14.67
C ALA A 561 5.66 10.68 15.41
N ALA A 562 4.56 11.33 15.00
CA ALA A 562 3.24 11.22 15.63
C ALA A 562 2.12 10.91 14.61
N SER A 563 1.26 9.94 14.95
CA SER A 563 0.29 9.30 14.04
C SER A 563 -1.06 10.02 13.86
N LYS A 564 -1.30 11.16 14.53
CA LYS A 564 -2.60 11.86 14.47
C LYS A 564 -2.61 13.11 13.58
N ILE A 565 -1.44 13.69 13.33
CA ILE A 565 -1.27 14.95 12.56
C ILE A 565 -0.31 14.72 11.39
N GLY A 566 0.73 13.90 11.59
CA GLY A 566 1.47 13.29 10.51
C GLY A 566 0.71 12.08 10.00
N ALA A 567 0.59 11.95 8.68
CA ALA A 567 0.08 10.72 8.11
C ALA A 567 0.96 9.55 8.55
N ALA A 568 0.37 8.53 9.17
CA ALA A 568 1.11 7.47 9.82
C ALA A 568 1.99 6.73 8.78
N GLY A 569 3.31 6.72 8.93
CA GLY A 569 4.19 6.01 7.99
C GLY A 569 4.56 6.79 6.73
N GLU A 570 4.22 8.08 6.66
CA GLU A 570 4.72 9.01 5.65
C GLU A 570 6.01 9.70 6.12
N GLY A 571 6.83 10.15 5.17
CA GLY A 571 8.00 10.98 5.43
C GLY A 571 8.07 12.18 4.50
N ALA A 572 8.62 13.30 4.95
CA ALA A 572 8.80 14.48 4.10
C ALA A 572 10.25 14.57 3.64
N THR A 573 10.45 14.97 2.39
CA THR A 573 11.78 15.34 1.94
C THR A 573 12.06 16.76 2.36
N LEU A 574 12.86 16.93 3.40
CA LEU A 574 13.42 18.23 3.74
C LEU A 574 14.77 18.36 3.05
N THR A 575 15.14 19.57 2.71
CA THR A 575 16.43 19.87 2.09
C THR A 575 17.41 20.22 3.20
N TRP A 576 18.02 21.39 3.17
CA TRP A 576 19.03 21.84 4.13
C TRP A 576 18.42 22.27 5.47
N ALA A 577 17.69 21.35 6.12
CA ALA A 577 16.92 21.63 7.32
C ALA A 577 17.80 21.80 8.56
N GLY A 578 17.46 22.77 9.39
CA GLY A 578 18.02 22.93 10.73
C GLY A 578 17.32 22.04 11.76
N SER A 579 18.07 21.58 12.77
CA SER A 579 17.51 20.82 13.89
C SER A 579 16.73 21.72 14.83
N ILE A 580 15.60 21.22 15.35
CA ILE A 580 14.76 21.90 16.34
C ILE A 580 15.09 21.41 17.75
N GLU A 581 15.44 22.33 18.64
CA GLU A 581 15.53 22.08 20.07
C GLU A 581 14.27 22.61 20.77
N LEU A 582 13.76 21.82 21.72
CA LEU A 582 12.66 22.22 22.60
C LEU A 582 13.24 22.55 23.97
N GLN A 583 12.89 23.71 24.52
CA GLN A 583 13.43 24.12 25.81
C GLN A 583 12.86 23.25 26.94
N GLU A 584 13.72 22.54 27.68
CA GLU A 584 13.32 21.85 28.90
C GLU A 584 13.04 22.87 30.01
N ASN A 585 11.80 22.93 30.51
CA ASN A 585 11.31 23.99 31.41
C ASN A 585 11.47 25.41 30.84
N PRO A 586 10.73 25.77 29.78
CA PRO A 586 10.58 27.17 29.48
C PRO A 586 9.92 27.83 30.70
N LYS A 587 10.29 29.06 31.05
CA LYS A 587 9.49 29.88 31.99
C LYS A 587 8.15 30.32 31.36
N ILE A 588 7.54 29.46 30.53
CA ILE A 588 6.33 29.71 29.77
C ILE A 588 5.28 28.75 30.30
N ASN A 589 4.49 29.18 31.29
CA ASN A 589 3.43 28.39 31.94
C ASN A 589 2.27 27.99 31.01
N TYR A 590 2.37 28.29 29.72
CA TYR A 590 1.24 28.37 28.81
C TYR A 590 1.30 27.37 27.64
N VAL A 591 2.44 26.71 27.38
CA VAL A 591 2.51 25.61 26.40
C VAL A 591 2.05 24.32 27.08
N GLU A 592 0.97 23.72 26.59
CA GLU A 592 0.37 22.52 27.17
C GLU A 592 1.01 21.25 26.58
N GLN A 593 1.32 21.26 25.28
CA GLN A 593 1.82 20.07 24.58
C GLN A 593 2.76 20.41 23.42
N TYR A 594 3.86 19.66 23.35
CA TYR A 594 4.74 19.56 22.19
C TYR A 594 4.43 18.27 21.43
N ILE A 595 4.23 18.36 20.12
CA ILE A 595 3.88 17.24 19.25
C ILE A 595 4.97 17.11 18.18
N PRO A 596 5.90 16.15 18.30
CA PRO A 596 6.92 15.95 17.27
C PRO A 596 6.24 15.51 15.97
N LEU A 597 6.52 16.20 14.86
CA LEU A 597 5.90 15.95 13.55
C LEU A 597 6.86 15.22 12.62
N LEU A 598 8.06 15.76 12.42
CA LEU A 598 9.11 15.15 11.58
C LEU A 598 10.40 15.00 12.36
N GLN A 599 11.04 13.85 12.20
CA GLN A 599 12.32 13.52 12.79
C GLN A 599 13.21 12.77 11.80
N THR A 600 14.52 12.81 12.01
CA THR A 600 15.43 11.92 11.30
C THR A 600 15.22 10.46 11.72
N THR A 601 15.88 9.56 10.99
CA THR A 601 16.07 8.19 11.47
C THR A 601 17.16 8.15 12.55
N ASP A 602 17.44 6.95 13.07
CA ASP A 602 18.54 6.71 14.00
C ASP A 602 19.93 6.95 13.36
N PHE A 603 20.01 7.17 12.05
CA PHE A 603 21.25 7.49 11.32
C PHE A 603 21.38 8.99 11.02
N GLY A 604 20.44 9.79 11.50
CA GLY A 604 20.50 11.23 11.38
C GLY A 604 21.48 11.83 12.37
N PHE A 605 22.27 12.80 11.92
CA PHE A 605 23.16 13.58 12.77
C PHE A 605 23.20 15.05 12.36
N ILE A 606 23.69 15.89 13.26
CA ILE A 606 23.83 17.32 13.03
C ILE A 606 25.20 17.61 12.40
N ASN A 607 25.21 18.30 11.25
CA ASN A 607 26.41 18.92 10.72
C ASN A 607 26.48 20.41 11.09
N TRP A 608 27.42 20.75 11.97
CA TRP A 608 27.73 22.13 12.37
C TRP A 608 28.70 22.83 11.41
N ASP A 609 29.47 22.08 10.60
CA ASP A 609 30.31 22.62 9.52
C ASP A 609 29.57 22.51 8.18
N TYR A 610 28.51 23.31 8.09
CA TYR A 610 27.54 23.24 7.01
C TYR A 610 27.91 24.13 5.79
N GLN A 611 29.10 24.75 5.78
CA GLN A 611 29.49 25.70 4.73
C GLN A 611 29.74 25.04 3.37
N ASP A 612 30.16 23.78 3.34
CA ASP A 612 30.30 22.97 2.14
C ASP A 612 29.14 21.97 2.09
N ILE A 613 28.27 22.11 1.10
CA ILE A 613 27.14 21.20 0.86
C ILE A 613 27.36 20.41 -0.43
N SER A 614 28.61 20.21 -0.85
CA SER A 614 28.91 19.48 -2.09
C SER A 614 28.66 17.98 -1.94
N PRO A 615 28.24 17.29 -3.02
CA PRO A 615 27.95 15.84 -2.98
C PRO A 615 29.19 14.96 -2.85
N ARG A 616 30.40 15.54 -2.72
CA ARG A 616 31.68 14.82 -2.65
C ARG A 616 32.34 14.88 -1.27
N GLN A 617 31.67 15.48 -0.29
CA GLN A 617 32.20 15.55 1.06
C GLN A 617 32.26 14.14 1.66
N ASP A 618 33.38 13.84 2.31
CA ASP A 618 33.53 12.61 3.07
C ASP A 618 32.81 12.81 4.42
N LEU A 619 31.63 12.21 4.55
CA LEU A 619 30.81 12.31 5.76
C LEU A 619 31.16 11.23 6.80
N GLU A 620 32.02 10.26 6.46
CA GLU A 620 32.45 9.18 7.36
C GLU A 620 33.22 9.72 8.59
N GLU A 621 33.91 10.86 8.43
CA GLU A 621 34.62 11.53 9.54
C GLU A 621 33.66 12.12 10.59
N TYR A 622 32.44 12.50 10.19
CA TYR A 622 31.43 13.11 11.06
C TYR A 622 30.52 12.09 11.77
N GLU A 623 30.33 10.91 11.16
CA GLU A 623 29.56 9.77 11.72
C GLU A 623 30.14 9.29 13.08
N PHE A 624 31.44 9.48 13.31
CA PHE A 624 32.14 9.02 14.51
C PHE A 624 32.25 10.04 15.65
N ILE A 625 32.07 11.34 15.36
CA ILE A 625 32.35 12.44 16.32
C ILE A 625 31.09 12.89 17.05
N ASN A 626 29.94 12.90 16.38
CA ASN A 626 28.65 13.32 16.96
C ASN A 626 27.80 12.09 17.29
N SER A 627 28.17 11.37 18.36
CA SER A 627 27.39 10.25 18.91
C SER A 627 26.16 10.68 19.72
N ASP A 628 25.56 11.83 19.42
CA ASP A 628 24.18 12.10 19.84
C ASP A 628 23.29 11.29 18.90
N THR A 629 23.18 10.00 19.21
CA THR A 629 22.42 8.99 18.47
C THR A 629 20.90 9.17 18.56
N ASP A 630 20.45 10.35 19.01
CA ASP A 630 19.05 10.66 19.19
C ASP A 630 18.50 11.24 17.89
N LYS A 631 17.28 10.84 17.54
CA LYS A 631 16.58 11.35 16.36
C LYS A 631 16.47 12.87 16.43
N GLN A 632 16.90 13.55 15.38
CA GLN A 632 16.86 15.01 15.32
C GLN A 632 15.45 15.46 14.94
N LEU A 633 14.89 16.40 15.71
CA LEU A 633 13.57 16.98 15.45
C LEU A 633 13.69 18.02 14.34
N LEU A 634 12.79 17.96 13.36
CA LEU A 634 12.83 18.80 12.16
C LEU A 634 11.53 19.59 11.96
N ALA A 635 10.43 19.08 12.51
CA ALA A 635 9.17 19.79 12.60
C ALA A 635 8.43 19.45 13.90
N VAL A 636 7.77 20.44 14.49
CA VAL A 636 7.03 20.30 15.74
C VAL A 636 5.71 21.09 15.69
N GLY A 637 4.65 20.47 16.21
CA GLY A 637 3.38 21.12 16.53
C GLY A 637 3.36 21.55 17.99
N LEU A 638 2.88 22.74 18.25
CA LEU A 638 2.80 23.37 19.56
C LEU A 638 1.34 23.69 19.86
N GLU A 639 0.85 23.23 21.01
CA GLU A 639 -0.46 23.59 21.53
C GLU A 639 -0.32 24.18 22.93
N GLY A 640 -1.07 25.25 23.20
CA GLY A 640 -1.06 25.88 24.50
C GLY A 640 -2.09 26.98 24.64
N GLN A 641 -2.18 27.56 25.82
CA GLN A 641 -2.90 28.80 26.07
C GLN A 641 -2.01 29.96 25.70
N ALA A 642 -2.57 31.04 25.18
CA ALA A 642 -1.72 32.11 24.72
C ALA A 642 -1.23 33.02 25.85
N TYR A 643 0.01 33.48 25.69
CA TYR A 643 0.58 34.58 26.46
C TYR A 643 0.35 35.90 25.69
N SER A 644 -0.41 36.82 26.28
CA SER A 644 -0.34 38.23 25.90
C SER A 644 -0.14 39.07 27.17
N PRO A 645 0.88 39.94 27.24
CA PRO A 645 1.02 40.92 28.30
C PRO A 645 -0.14 41.93 28.35
N ARG A 646 -0.96 42.01 27.29
CA ARG A 646 -1.99 43.04 27.07
C ARG A 646 -3.42 42.49 27.04
N SER A 647 -3.63 41.18 27.01
CA SER A 647 -4.96 40.55 26.93
C SER A 647 -5.13 39.42 27.95
N SER A 648 -6.26 39.43 28.67
CA SER A 648 -6.63 38.42 29.67
C SER A 648 -7.45 37.26 29.10
N THR A 649 -7.33 36.96 27.80
CA THR A 649 -8.15 35.96 27.11
C THR A 649 -7.48 34.58 27.07
N GLU A 650 -8.13 33.59 27.68
CA GLU A 650 -7.74 32.17 27.71
C GLU A 650 -8.15 31.43 26.42
N LYS A 651 -7.61 31.84 25.26
CA LYS A 651 -7.79 31.07 24.01
C LYS A 651 -6.58 30.20 23.72
N GLN A 652 -6.83 29.01 23.18
CA GLN A 652 -5.77 28.09 22.78
C GLN A 652 -5.15 28.52 21.44
N PHE A 653 -3.83 28.58 21.37
CA PHE A 653 -3.06 28.73 20.14
C PHE A 653 -2.62 27.36 19.61
N ARG A 654 -2.43 27.26 18.28
CA ARG A 654 -1.72 26.14 17.63
C ARG A 654 -0.68 26.74 16.69
N LEU A 655 0.53 26.20 16.74
CA LEU A 655 1.65 26.65 15.92
C LEU A 655 2.39 25.42 15.39
N VAL A 656 2.72 25.40 14.11
CA VAL A 656 3.63 24.40 13.52
C VAL A 656 4.92 25.11 13.16
N VAL A 657 6.05 24.56 13.60
CA VAL A 657 7.40 25.05 13.28
C VAL A 657 8.12 23.98 12.47
N VAL A 658 8.75 24.38 11.37
CA VAL A 658 9.56 23.52 10.50
C VAL A 658 10.92 24.16 10.27
N GLY A 659 12.00 23.39 10.42
CA GLY A 659 13.37 23.87 10.22
C GLY A 659 13.81 24.02 8.77
N ASP A 660 12.88 24.12 7.82
CA ASP A 660 13.13 24.29 6.38
C ASP A 660 11.90 24.91 5.73
N SER A 661 12.07 25.93 4.91
CA SER A 661 11.03 26.52 4.06
C SER A 661 11.08 26.04 2.61
N ASP A 662 12.22 25.52 2.15
CA ASP A 662 12.41 25.03 0.78
C ASP A 662 11.64 23.74 0.50
N TRP A 663 11.27 22.96 1.52
CA TRP A 663 10.56 21.68 1.34
C TRP A 663 9.19 21.79 0.64
N LEU A 664 8.55 22.97 0.65
CA LEU A 664 7.27 23.23 -0.05
C LEU A 664 7.42 24.04 -1.32
N THR A 665 8.64 24.39 -1.71
CA THR A 665 8.89 25.04 -3.00
C THR A 665 8.45 24.15 -4.15
N ASP A 666 7.98 24.75 -5.24
CA ASP A 666 7.44 24.03 -6.38
C ASP A 666 8.44 22.99 -6.96
N ASN A 667 9.75 23.25 -6.89
CA ASN A 667 10.78 22.30 -7.31
C ASN A 667 10.89 21.05 -6.42
N VAL A 668 10.59 21.15 -5.13
CA VAL A 668 10.63 20.03 -4.19
C VAL A 668 9.27 19.35 -4.14
N ALA A 669 8.19 20.11 -3.93
CA ALA A 669 6.82 19.61 -3.85
C ALA A 669 6.37 18.87 -5.13
N ALA A 670 6.84 19.31 -6.31
CA ALA A 670 6.54 18.61 -7.56
C ALA A 670 7.24 17.26 -7.70
N ARG A 671 8.40 17.09 -7.07
CA ARG A 671 9.16 15.83 -7.09
C ARG A 671 8.69 14.88 -5.99
N TYR A 672 8.30 15.42 -4.84
CA TYR A 672 7.92 14.68 -3.65
C TYR A 672 6.51 15.11 -3.21
N GLN A 673 5.49 14.54 -3.86
CA GLN A 673 4.08 14.84 -3.60
C GLN A 673 3.69 14.67 -2.12
N ASN A 674 4.40 13.81 -1.39
CA ASN A 674 4.18 13.60 0.03
C ASN A 674 4.38 14.85 0.89
N ASN A 675 5.29 15.75 0.48
CA ASN A 675 5.51 17.02 1.19
C ASN A 675 4.24 17.87 1.17
N LEU A 676 3.60 17.97 0.01
CA LEU A 676 2.37 18.71 -0.19
C LEU A 676 1.23 18.12 0.64
N ILE A 677 1.09 16.80 0.66
CA ILE A 677 0.07 16.09 1.46
C ILE A 677 0.24 16.40 2.96
N LEU A 678 1.47 16.32 3.47
CA LEU A 678 1.78 16.61 4.87
C LEU A 678 1.53 18.07 5.24
N ALA A 679 1.92 19.03 4.41
CA ALA A 679 1.65 20.44 4.67
C ALA A 679 0.15 20.74 4.71
N LEU A 680 -0.63 20.16 3.79
CA LEU A 680 -2.09 20.31 3.79
C LEU A 680 -2.72 19.67 5.04
N ASN A 681 -2.23 18.51 5.50
CA ASN A 681 -2.67 17.91 6.77
C ASN A 681 -2.40 18.82 7.97
N TRP A 682 -1.25 19.50 8.00
CA TRP A 682 -0.92 20.43 9.07
C TRP A 682 -1.80 21.68 9.03
N ILE A 683 -2.12 22.20 7.84
CA ILE A 683 -3.08 23.29 7.69
C ILE A 683 -4.48 22.88 8.15
N ASP A 684 -4.97 21.69 7.75
CA ASP A 684 -6.27 21.17 8.20
C ASP A 684 -6.31 21.02 9.72
N TRP A 685 -5.23 20.53 10.33
CA TRP A 685 -5.12 20.45 11.78
C TRP A 685 -5.09 21.84 12.46
N LEU A 686 -4.35 22.81 11.90
CA LEU A 686 -4.36 24.20 12.37
C LEU A 686 -5.77 24.80 12.24
N ALA A 687 -6.47 24.50 11.15
CA ALA A 687 -7.86 24.86 10.89
C ALA A 687 -8.88 24.11 11.76
N GLN A 688 -8.46 23.21 12.65
CA GLN A 688 -9.34 22.35 13.46
C GLN A 688 -10.27 21.45 12.62
N GLU A 689 -9.80 21.04 11.44
CA GLU A 689 -10.47 20.11 10.53
C GLU A 689 -9.90 18.69 10.69
N GLU A 690 -9.80 18.21 11.93
CA GLU A 690 -9.18 16.92 12.28
C GLU A 690 -9.81 15.73 11.54
N ALA A 691 -11.11 15.82 11.22
CA ALA A 691 -11.79 14.83 10.39
C ALA A 691 -11.17 14.74 8.98
N LEU A 692 -10.95 15.88 8.30
CA LEU A 692 -10.36 15.90 6.95
C LEU A 692 -8.89 15.52 6.96
N ALA A 693 -8.12 16.00 7.95
CA ALA A 693 -6.73 15.60 8.14
C ALA A 693 -6.61 14.07 8.29
N SER A 694 -7.50 13.45 9.06
CA SER A 694 -7.52 11.99 9.24
C SER A 694 -7.89 11.23 7.96
N ILE A 695 -8.76 11.78 7.11
CA ILE A 695 -9.15 11.15 5.84
C ILE A 695 -7.99 11.18 4.84
N ARG A 696 -7.28 12.31 4.75
CA ARG A 696 -6.12 12.45 3.84
C ARG A 696 -4.95 11.57 4.28
N SER A 697 -4.72 11.42 5.58
CA SER A 697 -3.64 10.59 6.16
C SER A 697 -3.73 9.09 5.86
N LYS A 698 -4.83 8.65 5.27
CA LYS A 698 -5.13 7.26 4.94
C LYS A 698 -4.62 6.84 3.55
N VAL A 699 -4.15 7.78 2.74
CA VAL A 699 -3.59 7.49 1.41
C VAL A 699 -2.31 6.64 1.57
N ILE A 700 -2.02 5.79 0.58
CA ILE A 700 -0.96 4.76 0.64
C ILE A 700 0.35 5.32 1.18
N THR A 701 0.71 4.85 2.37
CA THR A 701 1.90 5.25 3.11
C THR A 701 3.13 4.62 2.45
N SER A 702 4.07 5.46 2.00
CA SER A 702 5.32 4.98 1.39
C SER A 702 6.29 4.54 2.48
N ARG A 703 6.14 3.30 2.95
CA ARG A 703 7.05 2.70 3.93
C ARG A 703 8.36 2.34 3.23
N THR A 704 9.50 2.69 3.81
CA THR A 704 10.82 2.45 3.20
C THR A 704 11.67 1.48 4.00
N LEU A 705 12.53 0.72 3.31
CA LEU A 705 13.52 -0.17 3.90
C LEU A 705 14.86 0.57 4.08
N LEU A 706 15.27 0.71 5.34
CA LEU A 706 16.51 1.33 5.81
C LEU A 706 17.38 0.29 6.49
N PHE A 707 18.55 -0.02 5.91
CA PHE A 707 19.42 -1.08 6.41
C PHE A 707 20.60 -0.48 7.17
N ARG A 708 20.76 -0.83 8.47
CA ARG A 708 21.89 -0.38 9.31
C ARG A 708 23.30 -0.66 8.76
N SER A 709 23.42 -1.58 7.82
CA SER A 709 24.69 -1.89 7.16
C SER A 709 24.45 -2.75 5.93
N ASP A 710 25.37 -2.68 4.97
CA ASP A 710 25.42 -3.63 3.85
C ASP A 710 25.55 -5.08 4.34
N ALA A 711 26.23 -5.31 5.46
CA ALA A 711 26.32 -6.63 6.07
C ALA A 711 24.95 -7.15 6.51
N LEU A 712 24.13 -6.31 7.14
CA LEU A 712 22.75 -6.66 7.52
C LEU A 712 21.89 -6.89 6.29
N LYS A 713 21.93 -6.00 5.30
CA LYS A 713 21.20 -6.14 4.03
C LYS A 713 21.53 -7.47 3.34
N ASN A 714 22.82 -7.77 3.19
CA ASN A 714 23.30 -9.03 2.62
C ASN A 714 22.88 -10.22 3.49
N PHE A 715 22.93 -10.11 4.81
CA PHE A 715 22.47 -11.16 5.71
C PHE A 715 20.97 -11.44 5.51
N VAL A 716 20.10 -10.42 5.55
CA VAL A 716 18.66 -10.56 5.34
C VAL A 716 18.36 -11.24 3.99
N GLN A 717 19.06 -10.82 2.94
CA GLN A 717 18.92 -11.39 1.60
C GLN A 717 19.39 -12.86 1.54
N TYR A 718 20.64 -13.14 1.89
CA TYR A 718 21.23 -14.47 1.73
C TYR A 718 20.74 -15.49 2.77
N ALA A 719 20.33 -15.04 3.96
CA ALA A 719 19.69 -15.92 4.95
C ALA A 719 18.38 -16.51 4.40
N ASN A 720 17.60 -15.74 3.65
CA ASN A 720 16.37 -16.23 3.02
C ASN A 720 16.64 -17.00 1.72
N ILE A 721 17.48 -16.46 0.83
CA ILE A 721 17.75 -17.09 -0.48
C ILE A 721 18.50 -18.43 -0.33
N VAL A 722 19.45 -18.52 0.58
CA VAL A 722 20.33 -19.70 0.75
C VAL A 722 20.14 -20.36 2.10
N GLY A 723 20.06 -19.59 3.18
CA GLY A 723 19.97 -20.13 4.54
C GLY A 723 18.74 -21.01 4.76
N VAL A 724 17.54 -20.55 4.39
CA VAL A 724 16.31 -21.34 4.52
C VAL A 724 16.37 -22.64 3.69
N PRO A 725 16.75 -22.62 2.39
CA PRO A 725 17.03 -23.85 1.65
C PRO A 725 18.02 -24.81 2.31
N VAL A 726 19.13 -24.32 2.87
CA VAL A 726 20.11 -25.15 3.58
C VAL A 726 19.48 -25.82 4.81
N ILE A 727 18.67 -25.10 5.58
CA ILE A 727 17.94 -25.67 6.72
C ILE A 727 17.01 -26.81 6.26
N ILE A 728 16.29 -26.62 5.15
CA ILE A 728 15.41 -27.65 4.57
C ILE A 728 16.23 -28.89 4.16
N ILE A 729 17.39 -28.71 3.52
CA ILE A 729 18.31 -29.80 3.15
C ILE A 729 18.78 -30.56 4.39
N LEU A 730 19.20 -29.85 5.45
CA LEU A 730 19.65 -30.47 6.69
C LEU A 730 18.55 -31.27 7.37
N ILE A 731 17.34 -30.72 7.48
CA ILE A 731 16.17 -31.42 8.04
C ILE A 731 15.86 -32.69 7.23
N GLY A 732 15.87 -32.58 5.90
CA GLY A 732 15.66 -33.73 5.01
C GLY A 732 16.73 -34.80 5.14
N GLY A 733 18.01 -34.39 5.23
CA GLY A 733 19.15 -35.27 5.43
C GLY A 733 19.09 -36.01 6.77
N ILE A 734 18.82 -35.30 7.87
CA ILE A 734 18.67 -35.90 9.22
C ILE A 734 17.54 -36.93 9.21
N ARG A 735 16.38 -36.59 8.63
CA ARG A 735 15.23 -37.50 8.56
C ARG A 735 15.54 -38.73 7.71
N PHE A 736 16.22 -38.57 6.58
CA PHE A 736 16.66 -39.66 5.72
C PHE A 736 17.62 -40.61 6.45
N ILE A 737 18.61 -40.07 7.18
CA ILE A 737 19.57 -40.86 7.97
C ILE A 737 18.86 -41.64 9.08
N ARG A 738 18.00 -40.98 9.87
CA ARG A 738 17.24 -41.64 10.95
C ARG A 738 16.39 -42.79 10.44
N ARG A 739 15.75 -42.61 9.28
CA ARG A 739 14.96 -43.67 8.64
C ARG A 739 15.86 -44.84 8.24
N ARG A 740 17.00 -44.58 7.59
CA ARG A 740 17.95 -45.63 7.19
C ARG A 740 18.44 -46.44 8.39
N GLN A 741 18.76 -45.77 9.49
CA GLN A 741 19.18 -46.42 10.74
C GLN A 741 18.06 -47.25 11.38
N PHE A 742 16.82 -46.75 11.39
CA PHE A 742 15.66 -47.51 11.89
C PHE A 742 15.40 -48.75 11.06
N THR A 743 15.44 -48.63 9.72
CA THR A 743 15.34 -49.79 8.83
C THR A 743 16.49 -50.76 9.10
N GLN A 744 17.74 -50.31 9.21
CA GLN A 744 18.86 -51.21 9.52
C GLN A 744 18.69 -51.96 10.85
N LYS A 745 18.20 -51.30 11.92
CA LYS A 745 17.91 -51.96 13.20
C LYS A 745 16.84 -53.04 13.09
N VAL A 746 15.70 -52.74 12.48
CA VAL A 746 14.61 -53.73 12.29
C VAL A 746 15.08 -54.96 11.50
N TRP A 747 15.98 -54.78 10.55
CA TRP A 747 16.56 -55.88 9.78
C TRP A 747 17.66 -56.64 10.53
N ALA A 748 18.33 -56.01 11.50
CA ALA A 748 19.28 -56.66 12.40
C ALA A 748 18.55 -57.52 13.43
N ASP A 749 17.49 -56.98 14.07
CA ASP A 749 16.67 -57.71 15.04
C ASP A 749 16.01 -58.96 14.40
N ARG A 750 15.56 -58.85 13.13
CA ARG A 750 15.03 -60.00 12.35
C ARG A 750 16.04 -61.05 11.93
N LYS A 751 17.35 -60.80 12.10
CA LYS A 751 18.40 -61.79 11.84
C LYS A 751 18.83 -62.52 13.11
N GLU A 752 18.48 -62.00 14.28
CA GLU A 752 18.78 -62.59 15.59
C GLU A 752 17.62 -63.47 16.11
N ASP A 753 16.39 -63.24 15.64
CA ASP A 753 15.23 -64.15 15.73
C ASP A 753 15.22 -65.18 14.58
#